data_AF-A0A091NL21-F1
#
_entry.id   AF-A0A091NL21-F1
#
_cell.length_a   1.000
_cell.length_b   1.000
_cell.length_c   1.000
_cell.angle_alpha   90.00
_cell.angle_beta   90.00
_cell.angle_gamma   90.00
#
_symmetry.space_group_name_H-M   'P 1'
#
loop_
_entity.id
_entity.type
_entity.pdbx_description
1 polymer ?
#
loop_
_entity_poly.entity_id
_entity_poly.type
_entity_poly.pdbx_seq_one_letter_code
_entity_poly.pdbx_strand_id
1 'polypeptide(L)'
;HSLEELVLQGNQIAILPEGFGQLSRVTLWKIKDNPLIQPPYEVCMKGIPYIAAYQQELAHSQPALKPRLKLVLMGLKDAGKTLLRRCLMEEDGQREDMGSLEARSTQLRGCPGQPQDAGRMPLGKGIEVMDWTADAERGLTFIVYELAGDPSYDVIQSFFLSPGALYVLVVNLSAYVPQHFYPSVGYFLHWLGSKVPHAVVCMVGTHADLCAERELEEKCLDIHHQIAQQEKRDAEGLQSLVQQVDEALGQDFDLRCSSPHAAFYGVSDKNLRRKKAQFQYLLNHRPQILSPVLPFSCRDRCQVRRLRDKLLSVAEHRDIFPNLHRVLPKSWQVLEELHFSAPVQPQAQQLWLSWWDSARLGLQAGLTEDRLQSALSYLHESGKLLYFEEHLTLREYVFHNLPRLIDILNVFCQRDATVLLQKLLSDTHIDELRTTQLHHYVEGFLLHGLLPAHVIRLLLKPHIQSREDLQLILELLEKMGLCYCVNKPKCKPLNGAAAWYKFPCYVKNEVPHAEAWINGTNLSGQSFVVEQLQIEYSFPFIFPPGLFARYSVQINSHVVQRSDGKYQIYAYRGKVPVVVSYQPARGALQPDTLSIASHASLPNIWTAWQAITPLVEELNVLLQEWPVLYYTVHVLCSKCLKRGSPNPHAFPGELLSQPRPEGLTEIICPKNGSERVNVALVYPPTPTVISPCSK
;
A
#
# COMPACT_ATOMS: atom_id res chain seq x y z
N HIS A 1 -8.02 7.49 -43.07
CA HIS A 1 -6.78 6.81 -43.47
C HIS A 1 -5.54 7.72 -43.57
N SER A 2 -5.66 9.05 -43.50
CA SER A 2 -4.52 9.99 -43.49
C SER A 2 -4.16 10.55 -42.09
N LEU A 3 -4.79 10.04 -41.03
CA LEU A 3 -4.59 10.53 -39.67
C LEU A 3 -3.29 9.97 -39.10
N GLU A 4 -2.40 10.85 -38.63
CA GLU A 4 -1.07 10.51 -38.08
C GLU A 4 -0.97 10.76 -36.57
N GLU A 5 -1.78 11.69 -36.04
CA GLU A 5 -1.81 12.04 -34.63
C GLU A 5 -3.24 12.02 -34.09
N LEU A 6 -3.44 11.41 -32.92
CA LEU A 6 -4.74 11.32 -32.27
C LEU A 6 -4.60 11.44 -30.75
N VAL A 7 -5.16 12.54 -30.22
CA VAL A 7 -5.17 12.86 -28.79
C VAL A 7 -6.60 12.83 -28.27
N LEU A 8 -6.90 11.82 -27.47
CA LEU A 8 -8.19 11.53 -26.83
C LEU A 8 -8.08 11.49 -25.31
N GLN A 9 -6.97 11.95 -24.73
CA GLN A 9 -6.73 11.91 -23.28
C GLN A 9 -7.76 12.76 -22.51
N GLY A 10 -8.24 12.25 -21.37
CA GLY A 10 -9.11 13.00 -20.46
C GLY A 10 -10.56 13.15 -20.94
N ASN A 11 -11.08 12.16 -21.66
CA ASN A 11 -12.47 12.12 -22.13
C ASN A 11 -13.29 11.06 -21.36
N GLN A 12 -14.54 10.85 -21.77
CA GLN A 12 -15.44 9.83 -21.21
C GLN A 12 -15.64 8.67 -22.19
N ILE A 13 -14.59 8.28 -22.91
CA ILE A 13 -14.67 7.23 -23.91
C ILE A 13 -14.69 5.86 -23.23
N ALA A 14 -15.81 5.16 -23.36
CA ALA A 14 -15.97 3.79 -22.89
C ALA A 14 -15.72 2.75 -23.99
N ILE A 15 -16.12 3.05 -25.23
CA ILE A 15 -16.09 2.11 -26.35
C ILE A 15 -15.44 2.78 -27.56
N LEU A 16 -14.44 2.12 -28.16
CA LEU A 16 -13.91 2.49 -29.47
C LEU A 16 -14.71 1.77 -30.57
N PRO A 17 -15.06 2.45 -31.67
CA PRO A 17 -15.91 1.90 -32.72
C PRO A 17 -15.24 0.72 -33.44
N GLU A 18 -16.05 -0.13 -34.05
CA GLU A 18 -15.56 -1.19 -34.94
C GLU A 18 -14.71 -0.61 -36.07
N GLY A 19 -13.61 -1.29 -36.42
CA GLY A 19 -12.68 -0.81 -37.45
C GLY A 19 -11.69 0.27 -36.97
N PHE A 20 -11.73 0.71 -35.71
CA PHE A 20 -10.76 1.67 -35.16
C PHE A 20 -9.30 1.22 -35.33
N GLY A 21 -9.04 -0.10 -35.28
CA GLY A 21 -7.73 -0.69 -35.55
C GLY A 21 -7.18 -0.43 -36.97
N GLN A 22 -8.00 0.04 -37.91
CA GLN A 22 -7.58 0.38 -39.28
C GLN A 22 -6.81 1.71 -39.38
N LEU A 23 -6.70 2.47 -38.28
CA LEU A 23 -5.94 3.71 -38.18
C LEU A 23 -4.41 3.46 -38.10
N SER A 24 -3.88 2.61 -38.97
CA SER A 24 -2.48 2.12 -38.93
C SER A 24 -1.40 3.18 -39.13
N ARG A 25 -1.78 4.40 -39.56
CA ARG A 25 -0.85 5.53 -39.73
C ARG A 25 -0.69 6.40 -38.49
N VAL A 26 -1.51 6.19 -37.45
CA VAL A 26 -1.41 6.97 -36.21
C VAL A 26 -0.13 6.56 -35.46
N THR A 27 0.81 7.49 -35.35
CA THR A 27 2.08 7.31 -34.64
C THR A 27 2.03 7.97 -33.26
N LEU A 28 1.34 9.11 -33.14
CA LEU A 28 1.08 9.77 -31.87
C LEU A 28 -0.30 9.40 -31.36
N TRP A 29 -0.35 8.59 -30.30
CA TRP A 29 -1.57 8.09 -29.68
C TRP A 29 -1.62 8.47 -28.20
N LYS A 30 -2.65 9.19 -27.76
CA LYS A 30 -2.88 9.52 -26.35
C LYS A 30 -4.33 9.25 -25.96
N ILE A 31 -4.58 8.23 -25.13
CA ILE A 31 -5.94 7.84 -24.67
C ILE A 31 -6.07 7.73 -23.15
N LYS A 32 -5.04 8.13 -22.39
CA LYS A 32 -5.08 8.06 -20.91
C LYS A 32 -6.32 8.78 -20.33
N ASP A 33 -6.69 8.44 -19.11
CA ASP A 33 -7.77 9.10 -18.38
C ASP A 33 -9.14 8.98 -19.10
N ASN A 34 -9.49 7.77 -19.53
CA ASN A 34 -10.79 7.40 -20.10
C ASN A 34 -11.33 6.11 -19.45
N PRO A 35 -12.66 5.97 -19.25
CA PRO A 35 -13.28 4.78 -18.66
C PRO A 35 -13.42 3.62 -19.67
N LEU A 36 -12.31 3.18 -20.27
CA LEU A 36 -12.30 2.21 -21.37
C LEU A 36 -12.83 0.83 -20.95
N ILE A 37 -13.89 0.38 -21.63
CA ILE A 37 -14.53 -0.93 -21.49
C ILE A 37 -14.18 -1.83 -22.67
N GLN A 38 -14.19 -1.28 -23.89
CA GLN A 38 -13.94 -2.03 -25.12
C GLN A 38 -13.20 -1.17 -26.16
N PRO A 39 -11.94 -1.48 -26.50
CA PRO A 39 -11.06 -2.49 -25.91
C PRO A 39 -10.65 -2.17 -24.46
N PRO A 40 -10.16 -3.17 -23.69
CA PRO A 40 -9.58 -2.92 -22.37
C PRO A 40 -8.44 -1.90 -22.40
N TYR A 41 -8.22 -1.22 -21.27
CA TYR A 41 -7.19 -0.19 -21.13
C TYR A 41 -5.79 -0.70 -21.50
N GLU A 42 -5.45 -1.93 -21.11
CA GLU A 42 -4.15 -2.58 -21.34
C GLU A 42 -3.90 -2.89 -22.82
N VAL A 43 -4.96 -3.02 -23.62
CA VAL A 43 -4.90 -3.11 -25.09
C VAL A 43 -4.70 -1.74 -25.70
N CYS A 44 -5.51 -0.76 -25.25
CA CYS A 44 -5.47 0.60 -25.79
C CYS A 44 -4.12 1.28 -25.55
N MET A 45 -3.47 1.01 -24.41
CA MET A 45 -2.17 1.59 -24.06
C MET A 45 -1.01 1.08 -24.91
N LYS A 46 -1.12 -0.10 -25.54
CA LYS A 46 -0.10 -0.61 -26.46
C LYS A 46 -0.24 -0.04 -27.88
N GLY A 47 -1.38 0.57 -28.20
CA GLY A 47 -1.60 1.34 -29.44
C GLY A 47 -2.50 0.67 -30.48
N ILE A 48 -2.65 1.33 -31.63
CA ILE A 48 -3.60 0.94 -32.69
C ILE A 48 -3.42 -0.50 -33.20
N PRO A 49 -2.19 -1.03 -33.43
CA PRO A 49 -2.03 -2.42 -33.89
C PRO A 49 -2.63 -3.46 -32.93
N TYR A 50 -2.55 -3.21 -31.63
CA TYR A 50 -3.13 -4.09 -30.59
C TYR A 50 -4.65 -4.00 -30.55
N ILE A 51 -5.19 -2.80 -30.77
CA ILE A 51 -6.64 -2.60 -30.95
C ILE A 51 -7.14 -3.37 -32.16
N ALA A 52 -6.38 -3.37 -33.27
CA ALA A 52 -6.73 -4.15 -34.46
C ALA A 52 -6.76 -5.65 -34.18
N ALA A 53 -5.72 -6.19 -33.53
CA ALA A 53 -5.66 -7.61 -33.16
C ALA A 53 -6.80 -8.01 -32.20
N TYR A 54 -7.13 -7.15 -31.24
CA TYR A 54 -8.27 -7.32 -30.34
C TYR A 54 -9.60 -7.38 -31.11
N GLN A 55 -9.84 -6.44 -32.02
CA GLN A 55 -11.07 -6.39 -32.82
C GLN A 55 -11.18 -7.60 -33.74
N GLN A 56 -10.06 -8.07 -34.31
CA GLN A 56 -10.02 -9.31 -35.08
C GLN A 56 -10.38 -10.52 -34.21
N GLU A 57 -9.80 -10.66 -33.02
CA GLU A 57 -10.14 -11.78 -32.12
C GLU A 57 -11.62 -11.78 -31.73
N LEU A 58 -12.17 -10.60 -31.45
CA LEU A 58 -13.59 -10.43 -31.10
C LEU A 58 -14.53 -10.76 -32.26
N ALA A 59 -14.11 -10.55 -33.51
CA ALA A 59 -14.88 -10.92 -34.69
C ALA A 59 -14.93 -12.45 -34.92
N HIS A 60 -13.92 -13.19 -34.47
CA HIS A 60 -13.80 -14.64 -34.70
C HIS A 60 -14.16 -15.49 -33.48
N SER A 61 -14.30 -14.90 -32.30
CA SER A 61 -14.57 -15.62 -31.05
C SER A 61 -15.55 -14.87 -30.16
N GLN A 62 -16.37 -15.62 -29.41
CA GLN A 62 -17.20 -15.00 -28.39
C GLN A 62 -16.30 -14.47 -27.25
N PRO A 63 -16.54 -13.25 -26.75
CA PRO A 63 -15.76 -12.70 -25.67
C PRO A 63 -15.89 -13.54 -24.40
N ALA A 64 -14.81 -13.57 -23.61
CA ALA A 64 -14.82 -14.21 -22.32
C ALA A 64 -15.60 -13.35 -21.31
N LEU A 65 -16.80 -13.78 -20.95
CA LEU A 65 -17.61 -13.17 -19.88
C LEU A 65 -17.44 -13.97 -18.58
N LYS A 66 -16.27 -13.87 -17.95
CA LYS A 66 -16.07 -14.33 -16.57
C LYS A 66 -15.81 -13.10 -15.68
N PRO A 67 -16.85 -12.37 -15.28
CA PRO A 67 -16.69 -11.20 -14.43
C PRO A 67 -16.10 -11.63 -13.09
N ARG A 68 -15.01 -10.98 -12.69
CA ARG A 68 -14.36 -11.22 -11.39
C ARG A 68 -14.19 -9.92 -10.65
N LEU A 69 -14.58 -9.94 -9.38
CA LEU A 69 -14.48 -8.78 -8.51
C LEU A 69 -13.68 -9.13 -7.27
N LYS A 70 -12.69 -8.30 -6.96
CA LYS A 70 -11.95 -8.42 -5.70
C LYS A 70 -12.84 -7.93 -4.56
N LEU A 71 -13.06 -8.76 -3.55
CA LEU A 71 -13.80 -8.44 -2.33
C LEU A 71 -12.83 -8.40 -1.16
N VAL A 72 -12.72 -7.29 -0.45
CA VAL A 72 -11.78 -7.15 0.67
C VAL A 72 -12.55 -6.97 1.97
N LEU A 73 -12.39 -7.90 2.91
CA LEU A 73 -12.93 -7.81 4.26
C LEU A 73 -11.94 -7.08 5.17
N MET A 74 -12.34 -5.93 5.69
CA MET A 74 -11.54 -5.04 6.52
C MET A 74 -12.26 -4.76 7.84
N GLY A 75 -11.51 -4.48 8.91
CA GLY A 75 -12.04 -4.14 10.23
C GLY A 75 -11.13 -4.65 11.33
N LEU A 76 -11.44 -4.31 12.59
CA LEU A 76 -10.67 -4.76 13.76
C LEU A 76 -10.55 -6.29 13.80
N LYS A 77 -9.48 -6.80 14.43
CA LYS A 77 -9.17 -8.24 14.53
C LYS A 77 -10.41 -9.09 14.86
N ASP A 78 -11.13 -8.72 15.91
CA ASP A 78 -12.28 -9.46 16.44
C ASP A 78 -13.64 -8.94 15.92
N ALA A 79 -13.64 -8.25 14.77
CA ALA A 79 -14.87 -7.75 14.15
C ALA A 79 -15.77 -8.86 13.58
N GLY A 80 -15.35 -10.13 13.59
CA GLY A 80 -16.13 -11.26 13.05
C GLY A 80 -15.95 -11.52 11.55
N LYS A 81 -14.85 -11.04 10.96
CA LYS A 81 -14.53 -11.17 9.52
C LYS A 81 -14.51 -12.62 9.03
N THR A 82 -13.82 -13.51 9.76
CA THR A 82 -13.70 -14.93 9.41
C THR A 82 -15.04 -15.65 9.42
N LEU A 83 -15.88 -15.33 10.40
CA LEU A 83 -17.20 -15.93 10.53
C LEU A 83 -18.14 -15.40 9.43
N LEU A 84 -18.13 -14.09 9.17
CA LEU A 84 -18.86 -13.46 8.08
C LEU A 84 -18.50 -14.12 6.73
N ARG A 85 -17.20 -14.26 6.44
CA ARG A 85 -16.71 -14.92 5.23
C ARG A 85 -17.27 -16.33 5.10
N ARG A 86 -17.15 -17.14 6.16
CA ARG A 86 -17.64 -18.52 6.15
C ARG A 86 -19.14 -18.57 5.86
N CYS A 87 -19.93 -17.72 6.52
CA CYS A 87 -21.38 -17.66 6.32
C CYS A 87 -21.77 -17.23 4.89
N LEU A 88 -21.00 -16.35 4.24
CA LEU A 88 -21.22 -15.95 2.84
C LEU A 88 -20.88 -17.05 1.83
N MET A 89 -19.88 -17.89 2.14
CA MET A 89 -19.38 -18.93 1.25
C MET A 89 -20.04 -20.30 1.47
N GLU A 90 -20.72 -20.53 2.60
CA GLU A 90 -21.49 -21.75 2.83
C GLU A 90 -22.72 -21.79 1.91
N GLU A 91 -22.83 -22.83 1.07
CA GLU A 91 -24.03 -23.07 0.26
C GLU A 91 -25.21 -23.52 1.13
N ASP A 92 -26.42 -23.07 0.78
CA ASP A 92 -27.67 -23.40 1.49
C ASP A 92 -27.98 -24.91 1.53
N GLY A 93 -27.29 -25.74 0.75
CA GLY A 93 -27.58 -27.18 0.59
C GLY A 93 -26.92 -28.15 1.59
N GLN A 94 -26.07 -27.70 2.52
CA GLN A 94 -25.29 -28.63 3.38
C GLN A 94 -25.68 -28.67 4.87
N ARG A 95 -26.81 -28.07 5.29
CA ARG A 95 -27.29 -28.18 6.69
C ARG A 95 -28.66 -28.84 6.88
N GLU A 96 -29.35 -29.28 5.83
CA GLU A 96 -30.66 -29.93 6.00
C GLU A 96 -30.60 -31.33 6.61
N ASP A 97 -29.41 -31.94 6.79
CA ASP A 97 -29.27 -33.30 7.37
C ASP A 97 -28.70 -33.33 8.82
N MET A 98 -28.66 -32.19 9.51
CA MET A 98 -28.22 -32.11 10.93
C MET A 98 -29.39 -31.94 11.91
N GLY A 99 -30.60 -32.32 11.51
CA GLY A 99 -31.81 -32.30 12.34
C GLY A 99 -32.11 -33.58 13.12
N SER A 100 -31.31 -34.65 12.96
CA SER A 100 -31.62 -35.93 13.60
C SER A 100 -30.38 -36.78 13.87
N LEU A 101 -29.54 -36.41 14.85
CA LEU A 101 -28.58 -37.34 15.48
C LEU A 101 -28.04 -36.81 16.82
N GLU A 102 -28.88 -36.16 17.63
CA GLU A 102 -28.67 -36.11 19.08
C GLU A 102 -29.24 -37.38 19.74
N ALA A 103 -28.62 -38.53 19.47
CA ALA A 103 -28.70 -39.73 20.30
C ALA A 103 -27.96 -40.87 19.59
N ARG A 104 -26.67 -41.08 19.92
CA ARG A 104 -25.99 -42.40 20.00
C ARG A 104 -24.48 -42.23 20.11
N SER A 105 -24.04 -41.88 21.30
CA SER A 105 -22.70 -42.22 21.78
C SER A 105 -22.60 -43.73 22.03
N THR A 106 -21.90 -44.52 21.19
CA THR A 106 -21.01 -45.65 21.61
C THR A 106 -20.38 -46.41 20.42
N GLN A 107 -19.08 -46.72 20.56
CA GLN A 107 -18.30 -47.85 19.98
C GLN A 107 -17.67 -47.79 18.56
N LEU A 108 -16.41 -47.33 18.53
CA LEU A 108 -15.16 -47.98 18.03
C LEU A 108 -15.12 -48.83 16.73
N ARG A 109 -14.27 -48.38 15.77
CA ARG A 109 -13.11 -49.10 15.14
C ARG A 109 -12.53 -48.20 14.01
N GLY A 110 -11.39 -47.50 14.14
CA GLY A 110 -9.98 -47.96 14.11
C GLY A 110 -9.37 -47.68 12.72
N CYS A 111 -8.52 -46.66 12.49
CA CYS A 111 -7.05 -46.65 12.65
C CYS A 111 -6.44 -45.32 12.11
N PRO A 112 -5.15 -44.97 12.37
CA PRO A 112 -4.81 -43.80 13.19
C PRO A 112 -3.92 -42.73 12.50
N GLY A 113 -3.94 -41.51 13.05
CA GLY A 113 -2.83 -40.55 12.92
C GLY A 113 -3.21 -39.09 12.77
N GLN A 114 -3.78 -38.46 13.81
CA GLN A 114 -3.51 -37.09 14.27
C GLN A 114 -4.57 -36.71 15.32
N PRO A 115 -4.18 -36.26 16.53
CA PRO A 115 -5.13 -35.67 17.47
C PRO A 115 -5.58 -34.33 16.89
N GLN A 116 -6.79 -34.29 16.34
CA GLN A 116 -7.49 -33.05 16.07
C GLN A 116 -7.95 -32.50 17.43
N ASP A 117 -7.38 -31.36 17.83
CA ASP A 117 -7.92 -30.48 18.84
C ASP A 117 -9.30 -29.98 18.39
N ALA A 118 -10.32 -30.82 18.58
CA ALA A 118 -11.71 -30.43 18.53
C ALA A 118 -12.01 -29.58 19.78
N GLY A 119 -11.71 -28.28 19.71
CA GLY A 119 -11.97 -27.35 20.81
C GLY A 119 -11.29 -25.98 20.75
N ARG A 120 -10.29 -25.77 19.88
CA ARG A 120 -9.71 -24.44 19.63
C ARG A 120 -10.09 -23.97 18.23
N MET A 121 -10.95 -22.95 18.16
CA MET A 121 -11.13 -22.12 16.96
C MET A 121 -9.74 -21.71 16.42
N PRO A 122 -9.42 -21.93 15.14
CA PRO A 122 -8.21 -21.33 14.57
C PRO A 122 -8.40 -19.82 14.61
N LEU A 123 -7.79 -19.16 15.59
CA LEU A 123 -7.60 -17.71 15.56
C LEU A 123 -6.90 -17.39 14.23
N GLY A 124 -7.46 -16.47 13.44
CA GLY A 124 -7.05 -16.19 12.06
C GLY A 124 -5.52 -16.09 11.90
N LYS A 125 -4.97 -16.80 10.90
CA LYS A 125 -3.52 -16.99 10.68
C LYS A 125 -2.79 -15.77 10.09
N GLY A 126 -3.47 -14.64 9.94
CA GLY A 126 -2.98 -13.46 9.23
C GLY A 126 -3.95 -13.06 8.13
N ILE A 127 -3.42 -12.72 6.95
CA ILE A 127 -4.21 -12.43 5.74
C ILE A 127 -4.53 -13.75 5.04
N GLU A 128 -5.75 -13.89 4.52
CA GLU A 128 -6.19 -15.06 3.73
C GLU A 128 -6.77 -14.63 2.38
N VAL A 129 -6.64 -15.48 1.36
CA VAL A 129 -7.26 -15.28 0.04
C VAL A 129 -7.95 -16.56 -0.43
N MET A 130 -9.15 -16.44 -0.99
CA MET A 130 -9.87 -17.54 -1.63
C MET A 130 -10.83 -17.06 -2.72
N ASP A 131 -11.12 -17.95 -3.66
CA ASP A 131 -12.15 -17.72 -4.67
C ASP A 131 -13.53 -18.11 -4.13
N TRP A 132 -14.54 -17.27 -4.40
CA TRP A 132 -15.95 -17.49 -4.07
C TRP A 132 -16.80 -17.33 -5.34
N THR A 133 -17.37 -18.43 -5.84
CA THR A 133 -18.34 -18.39 -6.93
C THR A 133 -19.71 -18.02 -6.36
N ALA A 134 -20.04 -16.73 -6.36
CA ALA A 134 -21.25 -16.23 -5.72
C ALA A 134 -22.51 -16.40 -6.58
N ASP A 135 -22.37 -16.53 -7.90
CA ASP A 135 -23.46 -16.87 -8.80
C ASP A 135 -22.93 -17.79 -9.92
N ALA A 136 -23.28 -19.07 -9.86
CA ALA A 136 -22.85 -20.07 -10.84
C ALA A 136 -23.59 -19.93 -12.19
N GLU A 137 -24.82 -19.40 -12.19
CA GLU A 137 -25.62 -19.19 -13.41
C GLU A 137 -25.11 -17.98 -14.19
N ARG A 138 -24.72 -16.90 -13.49
CA ARG A 138 -24.18 -15.67 -14.08
C ARG A 138 -22.65 -15.65 -14.17
N GLY A 139 -21.97 -16.63 -13.59
CA GLY A 139 -20.51 -16.78 -13.65
C GLY A 139 -19.72 -15.73 -12.86
N LEU A 140 -20.35 -15.01 -11.92
CA LEU A 140 -19.69 -13.99 -11.11
C LEU A 140 -18.87 -14.64 -10.00
N THR A 141 -17.56 -14.37 -9.99
CA THR A 141 -16.63 -14.88 -8.98
C THR A 141 -16.01 -13.73 -8.20
N PHE A 142 -16.03 -13.82 -6.87
CA PHE A 142 -15.27 -12.93 -6.00
C PHE A 142 -13.91 -13.54 -5.67
N ILE A 143 -12.86 -12.72 -5.68
CA ILE A 143 -11.58 -13.06 -5.04
C ILE A 143 -11.62 -12.40 -3.66
N VAL A 144 -11.88 -13.19 -2.62
CA VAL A 144 -12.09 -12.71 -1.26
C VAL A 144 -10.75 -12.62 -0.53
N TYR A 145 -10.37 -11.41 -0.16
CA TYR A 145 -9.23 -11.13 0.73
C TYR A 145 -9.75 -10.85 2.13
N GLU A 146 -9.34 -11.64 3.10
CA GLU A 146 -9.58 -11.36 4.52
C GLU A 146 -8.34 -10.72 5.13
N LEU A 147 -8.42 -9.44 5.49
CA LEU A 147 -7.31 -8.76 6.16
C LEU A 147 -7.28 -9.14 7.65
N ALA A 148 -6.09 -9.16 8.26
CA ALA A 148 -5.93 -9.57 9.66
C ALA A 148 -6.68 -8.65 10.64
N GLY A 149 -6.68 -7.34 10.40
CA GLY A 149 -7.22 -6.35 11.36
C GLY A 149 -6.34 -6.15 12.60
N ASP A 150 -5.08 -6.62 12.53
CA ASP A 150 -4.06 -6.52 13.58
C ASP A 150 -2.93 -5.59 13.09
N PRO A 151 -2.53 -4.56 13.86
CA PRO A 151 -1.50 -3.61 13.46
C PRO A 151 -0.15 -4.25 13.09
N SER A 152 0.13 -5.47 13.56
CA SER A 152 1.34 -6.21 13.18
C SER A 152 1.44 -6.52 11.68
N TYR A 153 0.31 -6.51 10.96
CA TYR A 153 0.23 -6.80 9.52
C TYR A 153 0.14 -5.53 8.66
N ASP A 154 0.10 -4.34 9.27
CA ASP A 154 -0.13 -3.07 8.57
C ASP A 154 0.82 -2.84 7.38
N VAL A 155 2.08 -3.27 7.54
CA VAL A 155 3.12 -3.12 6.50
C VAL A 155 2.78 -3.89 5.22
N ILE A 156 2.07 -5.03 5.32
CA ILE A 156 1.70 -5.85 4.16
C ILE A 156 0.25 -5.65 3.69
N GLN A 157 -0.67 -5.23 4.58
CA GLN A 157 -2.08 -5.10 4.23
C GLN A 157 -2.31 -4.11 3.07
N SER A 158 -1.49 -3.06 3.00
CA SER A 158 -1.58 -2.03 1.94
C SER A 158 -1.36 -2.57 0.52
N PHE A 159 -0.66 -3.70 0.35
CA PHE A 159 -0.46 -4.33 -0.97
C PHE A 159 -1.73 -4.98 -1.53
N PHE A 160 -2.69 -5.30 -0.66
CA PHE A 160 -3.93 -5.93 -1.06
C PHE A 160 -5.06 -4.92 -1.29
N LEU A 161 -4.79 -3.63 -1.18
CA LEU A 161 -5.74 -2.57 -1.51
C LEU A 161 -5.51 -2.10 -2.95
N SER A 162 -6.54 -2.15 -3.78
CA SER A 162 -6.47 -1.80 -5.21
C SER A 162 -7.76 -1.14 -5.69
N PRO A 163 -7.70 -0.19 -6.66
CA PRO A 163 -8.89 0.36 -7.32
C PRO A 163 -9.77 -0.74 -7.91
N GLY A 164 -11.08 -0.49 -8.01
CA GLY A 164 -12.03 -1.44 -8.60
C GLY A 164 -12.35 -2.66 -7.73
N ALA A 165 -11.89 -2.70 -6.46
CA ALA A 165 -12.32 -3.69 -5.48
C ALA A 165 -13.55 -3.21 -4.70
N LEU A 166 -14.37 -4.17 -4.22
CA LEU A 166 -15.44 -3.92 -3.27
C LEU A 166 -14.91 -4.16 -1.85
N TYR A 167 -14.98 -3.14 -1.00
CA TYR A 167 -14.55 -3.21 0.39
C TYR A 167 -15.73 -3.46 1.29
N VAL A 168 -15.62 -4.43 2.20
CA VAL A 168 -16.59 -4.67 3.27
C VAL A 168 -15.92 -4.30 4.58
N LEU A 169 -16.35 -3.17 5.15
CA LEU A 169 -15.88 -2.73 6.46
C LEU A 169 -16.78 -3.35 7.54
N VAL A 170 -16.20 -4.28 8.28
CA VAL A 170 -16.85 -5.11 9.28
C VAL A 170 -16.70 -4.47 10.66
N VAL A 171 -17.83 -4.23 11.32
CA VAL A 171 -17.90 -3.60 12.65
C VAL A 171 -18.60 -4.55 13.60
N ASN A 172 -18.00 -4.84 14.76
CA ASN A 172 -18.69 -5.59 15.81
C ASN A 172 -19.69 -4.66 16.51
N LEU A 173 -20.99 -4.84 16.25
CA LEU A 173 -22.03 -3.97 16.82
C LEU A 173 -22.20 -4.18 18.32
N SER A 174 -21.95 -5.38 18.86
CA SER A 174 -22.10 -5.60 20.31
C SER A 174 -21.04 -4.85 21.12
N ALA A 175 -19.82 -4.75 20.59
CA ALA A 175 -18.72 -4.02 21.21
C ALA A 175 -18.67 -2.53 20.83
N TYR A 176 -19.42 -2.10 19.79
CA TYR A 176 -19.37 -0.73 19.30
C TYR A 176 -19.95 0.27 20.31
N VAL A 177 -19.22 1.36 20.52
CA VAL A 177 -19.69 2.54 21.25
C VAL A 177 -19.35 3.81 20.47
N PRO A 178 -20.21 4.85 20.48
CA PRO A 178 -20.01 6.06 19.67
C PRO A 178 -18.65 6.75 19.87
N GLN A 179 -18.08 6.73 21.08
CA GLN A 179 -16.78 7.36 21.35
C GLN A 179 -15.61 6.65 20.64
N HIS A 180 -15.77 5.38 20.28
CA HIS A 180 -14.77 4.57 19.59
C HIS A 180 -15.04 4.46 18.09
N PHE A 181 -15.84 5.36 17.52
CA PHE A 181 -16.10 5.43 16.09
C PHE A 181 -14.82 5.50 15.27
N TYR A 182 -13.88 6.40 15.62
CA TYR A 182 -12.68 6.57 14.80
C TYR A 182 -11.81 5.30 14.73
N PRO A 183 -11.41 4.66 15.84
CA PRO A 183 -10.67 3.39 15.78
C PRO A 183 -11.42 2.26 15.07
N SER A 184 -12.75 2.23 15.14
CA SER A 184 -13.57 1.13 14.60
C SER A 184 -13.93 1.31 13.12
N VAL A 185 -14.10 2.55 12.68
CA VAL A 185 -14.62 2.92 11.36
C VAL A 185 -13.80 4.02 10.72
N GLY A 186 -13.68 5.18 11.36
CA GLY A 186 -13.08 6.39 10.77
C GLY A 186 -11.63 6.20 10.29
N TYR A 187 -10.82 5.46 11.05
CA TYR A 187 -9.44 5.10 10.71
C TYR A 187 -9.37 4.28 9.43
N PHE A 188 -10.22 3.26 9.29
CA PHE A 188 -10.25 2.41 8.10
C PHE A 188 -10.71 3.18 6.85
N LEU A 189 -11.66 4.11 7.02
CA LEU A 189 -12.10 5.00 5.92
C LEU A 189 -11.00 5.97 5.49
N HIS A 190 -10.27 6.60 6.41
CA HIS A 190 -9.11 7.43 6.06
C HIS A 190 -8.00 6.61 5.42
N TRP A 191 -7.72 5.42 5.95
CA TRP A 191 -6.68 4.55 5.41
C TRP A 191 -7.00 4.11 3.99
N LEU A 192 -8.20 3.58 3.78
CA LEU A 192 -8.65 3.16 2.46
C LEU A 192 -8.74 4.35 1.50
N GLY A 193 -9.32 5.45 1.96
CA GLY A 193 -9.46 6.69 1.23
C GLY A 193 -8.13 7.32 0.82
N SER A 194 -7.05 7.11 1.58
CA SER A 194 -5.70 7.60 1.21
C SER A 194 -5.05 6.77 0.09
N LYS A 195 -5.36 5.47 0.02
CA LYS A 195 -4.69 4.49 -0.84
C LYS A 195 -5.46 4.25 -2.14
N VAL A 196 -6.79 4.25 -2.09
CA VAL A 196 -7.64 3.76 -3.18
C VAL A 196 -8.58 4.88 -3.64
N PRO A 197 -8.33 5.48 -4.82
CA PRO A 197 -9.23 6.48 -5.38
C PRO A 197 -10.61 5.85 -5.66
N HIS A 198 -11.67 6.58 -5.31
CA HIS A 198 -13.06 6.14 -5.48
C HIS A 198 -13.38 4.78 -4.84
N ALA A 199 -12.71 4.42 -3.74
CA ALA A 199 -12.95 3.14 -3.07
C ALA A 199 -14.44 2.94 -2.75
N VAL A 200 -15.00 1.77 -3.08
CA VAL A 200 -16.41 1.46 -2.82
C VAL A 200 -16.51 0.64 -1.54
N VAL A 201 -17.21 1.17 -0.54
CA VAL A 201 -17.25 0.59 0.82
C VAL A 201 -18.67 0.21 1.23
N CYS A 202 -18.89 -1.05 1.52
CA CYS A 202 -20.10 -1.57 2.16
C CYS A 202 -19.87 -1.75 3.67
N MET A 203 -20.75 -1.16 4.48
CA MET A 203 -20.68 -1.27 5.94
C MET A 203 -21.48 -2.49 6.42
N VAL A 204 -20.84 -3.39 7.18
CA VAL A 204 -21.49 -4.59 7.75
C VAL A 204 -21.29 -4.64 9.25
N GLY A 205 -22.39 -4.62 10.00
CA GLY A 205 -22.40 -4.70 11.45
C GLY A 205 -22.64 -6.14 11.93
N THR A 206 -21.61 -6.83 12.39
CA THR A 206 -21.70 -8.22 12.89
C THR A 206 -22.15 -8.27 14.34
N HIS A 207 -22.36 -9.49 14.84
CA HIS A 207 -22.83 -9.76 16.22
C HIS A 207 -24.20 -9.14 16.48
N ALA A 208 -25.03 -9.02 15.44
CA ALA A 208 -26.33 -8.40 15.57
C ALA A 208 -27.27 -9.17 16.52
N ASP A 209 -27.08 -10.49 16.63
CA ASP A 209 -27.81 -11.37 17.56
C ASP A 209 -27.54 -11.10 19.05
N LEU A 210 -26.49 -10.33 19.37
CA LEU A 210 -26.14 -9.96 20.75
C LEU A 210 -26.71 -8.60 21.17
N CYS A 211 -27.40 -7.90 20.29
CA CYS A 211 -27.98 -6.58 20.54
C CYS A 211 -29.51 -6.63 20.45
N ALA A 212 -30.17 -5.77 21.20
CA ALA A 212 -31.61 -5.55 21.01
C ALA A 212 -31.88 -4.80 19.69
N GLU A 213 -33.04 -5.00 19.07
CA GLU A 213 -33.39 -4.38 17.78
C GLU A 213 -33.24 -2.84 17.80
N ARG A 214 -33.74 -2.20 18.86
CA ARG A 214 -33.57 -0.75 19.06
C ARG A 214 -32.11 -0.32 19.16
N GLU A 215 -31.28 -1.10 19.85
CA GLU A 215 -29.85 -0.82 20.01
C GLU A 215 -29.11 -0.95 18.66
N LEU A 216 -29.49 -1.93 17.84
CA LEU A 216 -28.95 -2.09 16.48
C LEU A 216 -29.24 -0.88 15.61
N GLU A 217 -30.49 -0.40 15.61
CA GLU A 217 -30.90 0.79 14.86
C GLU A 217 -30.13 2.03 15.33
N GLU A 218 -30.05 2.27 16.63
CA GLU A 218 -29.32 3.40 17.22
C GLU A 218 -27.83 3.36 16.83
N LYS A 219 -27.17 2.20 16.95
CA LYS A 219 -25.76 2.03 16.58
C LYS A 219 -25.51 2.20 15.08
N CYS A 220 -26.38 1.64 14.23
CA CYS A 220 -26.25 1.78 12.78
C CYS A 220 -26.45 3.22 12.32
N LEU A 221 -27.41 3.94 12.91
CA LEU A 221 -27.64 5.36 12.65
C LEU A 221 -26.48 6.22 13.14
N ASP A 222 -25.94 5.94 14.32
CA ASP A 222 -24.76 6.65 14.84
C ASP A 222 -23.55 6.48 13.92
N ILE A 223 -23.23 5.25 13.49
CA ILE A 223 -22.15 5.00 12.52
C ILE A 223 -22.38 5.79 11.25
N HIS A 224 -23.59 5.76 10.68
CA HIS A 224 -23.90 6.50 9.46
C HIS A 224 -23.75 8.01 9.65
N HIS A 225 -24.22 8.54 10.77
CA HIS A 225 -24.11 9.97 11.10
C HIS A 225 -22.66 10.41 11.26
N GLN A 226 -21.85 9.65 12.00
CA GLN A 226 -20.44 9.99 12.21
C GLN A 226 -19.60 9.87 10.94
N ILE A 227 -19.92 8.92 10.04
CA ILE A 227 -19.34 8.88 8.69
C ILE A 227 -19.64 10.17 7.92
N ALA A 228 -20.91 10.60 7.90
CA ALA A 228 -21.30 11.82 7.21
C ALA A 228 -20.61 13.07 7.81
N GLN A 229 -20.47 13.12 9.14
CA GLN A 229 -19.73 14.20 9.81
C GLN A 229 -18.23 14.20 9.49
N GLN A 230 -17.59 13.03 9.41
CA GLN A 230 -16.17 12.92 9.03
C GLN A 230 -15.97 13.38 7.59
N GLU A 231 -16.74 12.83 6.64
CA GLU A 231 -16.66 13.19 5.23
C GLU A 231 -16.91 14.69 5.00
N LYS A 232 -17.88 15.26 5.71
CA LYS A 232 -18.15 16.71 5.66
C LYS A 232 -16.95 17.53 6.14
N ARG A 233 -16.38 17.18 7.30
CA ARG A 233 -15.22 17.90 7.85
C ARG A 233 -14.00 17.82 6.93
N ASP A 234 -13.73 16.65 6.36
CA ASP A 234 -12.59 16.45 5.47
C ASP A 234 -12.79 17.22 4.16
N ALA A 235 -14.01 17.20 3.60
CA ALA A 235 -14.36 17.96 2.41
C ALA A 235 -14.24 19.47 2.62
N GLU A 236 -14.78 20.00 3.72
CA GLU A 236 -14.70 21.43 4.06
C GLU A 236 -13.25 21.85 4.31
N GLY A 237 -12.45 21.02 4.99
CA GLY A 237 -11.02 21.26 5.20
C GLY A 237 -10.23 21.36 3.89
N LEU A 238 -10.44 20.41 2.97
CA LEU A 238 -9.82 20.45 1.64
C LEU A 238 -10.31 21.62 0.78
N GLN A 239 -11.59 21.97 0.84
CA GLN A 239 -12.14 23.13 0.12
C GLN A 239 -11.55 24.45 0.63
N SER A 240 -11.39 24.59 1.96
CA SER A 240 -10.70 25.74 2.56
C SER A 240 -9.27 25.90 2.05
N LEU A 241 -8.54 24.79 1.87
CA LEU A 241 -7.20 24.82 1.30
C LEU A 241 -7.19 25.21 -0.18
N VAL A 242 -8.16 24.74 -0.98
CA VAL A 242 -8.32 25.20 -2.37
C VAL A 242 -8.55 26.71 -2.41
N GLN A 243 -9.42 27.23 -1.56
CA GLN A 243 -9.70 28.66 -1.47
C GLN A 243 -8.44 29.46 -1.10
N GLN A 244 -7.64 29.00 -0.12
CA GLN A 244 -6.38 29.65 0.23
C GLN A 244 -5.39 29.72 -0.94
N VAL A 245 -5.33 28.66 -1.77
CA VAL A 245 -4.48 28.65 -2.97
C VAL A 245 -5.04 29.59 -4.04
N ASP A 246 -6.36 29.69 -4.19
CA ASP A 246 -7.00 30.62 -5.13
C ASP A 246 -6.80 32.08 -4.74
N GLU A 247 -6.89 32.40 -3.45
CA GLU A 247 -6.57 33.73 -2.93
C GLU A 247 -5.10 34.08 -3.17
N ALA A 248 -4.17 33.13 -3.02
CA ALA A 248 -2.75 33.33 -3.31
C ALA A 248 -2.47 33.51 -4.82
N LEU A 249 -3.18 32.78 -5.69
CA LEU A 249 -3.08 32.94 -7.15
C LEU A 249 -3.68 34.26 -7.66
N GLY A 250 -4.62 34.86 -6.91
CA GLY A 250 -5.24 36.14 -7.25
C GLY A 250 -4.42 37.37 -6.85
N GLN A 251 -3.33 37.19 -6.10
CA GLN A 251 -2.44 38.27 -5.67
C GLN A 251 -1.24 38.40 -6.62
N ASP A 252 -0.92 39.62 -7.06
CA ASP A 252 0.34 39.88 -7.77
C ASP A 252 1.51 39.65 -6.80
N PHE A 253 2.25 38.55 -7.00
CA PHE A 253 3.35 38.18 -6.12
C PHE A 253 4.71 38.65 -6.66
N ASP A 254 5.31 39.63 -5.98
CA ASP A 254 6.74 39.95 -6.09
C ASP A 254 7.43 39.65 -4.76
N LEU A 255 8.38 38.71 -4.76
CA LEU A 255 9.11 38.29 -3.55
C LEU A 255 9.77 39.46 -2.79
N ARG A 256 10.12 40.55 -3.48
CA ARG A 256 10.76 41.73 -2.87
C ARG A 256 9.76 42.71 -2.24
N CYS A 257 8.51 42.69 -2.68
CA CYS A 257 7.46 43.62 -2.25
C CYS A 257 6.38 42.96 -1.38
N SER A 258 6.21 41.64 -1.50
CA SER A 258 5.23 40.86 -0.75
C SER A 258 5.62 40.71 0.72
N SER A 259 4.61 40.73 1.61
CA SER A 259 4.81 40.47 3.03
C SER A 259 5.36 39.05 3.24
N PRO A 260 6.36 38.86 4.12
CA PRO A 260 6.84 37.52 4.46
C PRO A 260 5.78 36.67 5.18
N HIS A 261 4.69 37.29 5.66
CA HIS A 261 3.55 36.60 6.27
C HIS A 261 2.51 36.12 5.27
N ALA A 262 2.69 36.40 3.97
CA ALA A 262 1.78 35.91 2.94
C ALA A 262 1.75 34.38 2.93
N ALA A 263 0.55 33.80 2.74
CA ALA A 263 0.43 32.38 2.51
C ALA A 263 1.24 31.98 1.27
N PHE A 264 1.91 30.83 1.33
CA PHE A 264 2.76 30.34 0.24
C PHE A 264 3.86 31.33 -0.19
N TYR A 265 4.42 32.10 0.75
CA TYR A 265 5.49 33.07 0.49
C TYR A 265 6.64 32.46 -0.33
N GLY A 266 6.87 33.02 -1.53
CA GLY A 266 7.93 32.63 -2.47
C GLY A 266 7.58 31.52 -3.45
N VAL A 267 6.36 30.99 -3.41
CA VAL A 267 5.91 29.94 -4.32
C VAL A 267 5.42 30.53 -5.64
N SER A 268 5.92 30.04 -6.78
CA SER A 268 5.44 30.45 -8.10
C SER A 268 4.02 29.97 -8.41
N ASP A 269 3.31 30.72 -9.25
CA ASP A 269 2.00 30.38 -9.80
C ASP A 269 1.94 28.96 -10.38
N LYS A 270 3.02 28.52 -11.05
CA LYS A 270 3.09 27.17 -11.62
C LYS A 270 2.93 26.11 -10.54
N ASN A 271 3.58 26.28 -9.39
CA ASN A 271 3.49 25.35 -8.28
C ASN A 271 2.19 25.51 -7.49
N LEU A 272 1.67 26.74 -7.34
CA LEU A 272 0.34 26.96 -6.77
C LEU A 272 -0.75 26.26 -7.60
N ARG A 273 -0.70 26.34 -8.93
CA ARG A 273 -1.64 25.62 -9.82
C ARG A 273 -1.53 24.11 -9.67
N ARG A 274 -0.32 23.56 -9.52
CA ARG A 274 -0.12 22.12 -9.24
C ARG A 274 -0.72 21.73 -7.88
N LYS A 275 -0.50 22.54 -6.84
CA LYS A 275 -1.08 22.32 -5.51
C LYS A 275 -2.62 22.38 -5.53
N LYS A 276 -3.19 23.35 -6.26
CA LYS A 276 -4.64 23.41 -6.50
C LYS A 276 -5.16 22.14 -7.17
N ALA A 277 -4.51 21.71 -8.26
CA ALA A 277 -4.88 20.49 -8.98
C ALA A 277 -4.81 19.25 -8.08
N GLN A 278 -3.80 19.16 -7.20
CA GLN A 278 -3.71 18.10 -6.20
C GLN A 278 -4.90 18.12 -5.23
N PHE A 279 -5.26 19.26 -4.64
CA PHE A 279 -6.41 19.35 -3.74
C PHE A 279 -7.73 19.04 -4.45
N GLN A 280 -7.90 19.50 -5.69
CA GLN A 280 -9.06 19.14 -6.52
C GLN A 280 -9.11 17.64 -6.81
N TYR A 281 -7.96 17.02 -7.08
CA TYR A 281 -7.86 15.57 -7.25
C TYR A 281 -8.31 14.84 -5.98
N LEU A 282 -7.84 15.26 -4.79
CA LEU A 282 -8.26 14.68 -3.50
C LEU A 282 -9.78 14.79 -3.28
N LEU A 283 -10.36 15.96 -3.55
CA LEU A 283 -11.80 16.21 -3.41
C LEU A 283 -12.63 15.32 -4.35
N ASN A 284 -12.15 15.10 -5.57
CA ASN A 284 -12.89 14.36 -6.60
C ASN A 284 -12.78 12.84 -6.44
N HIS A 285 -11.72 12.32 -5.80
CA HIS A 285 -11.44 10.87 -5.72
C HIS A 285 -11.73 10.24 -4.35
N ARG A 286 -12.65 10.84 -3.57
CA ARG A 286 -13.05 10.35 -2.25
C ARG A 286 -13.79 9.00 -2.30
N PRO A 287 -13.78 8.22 -1.20
CA PRO A 287 -14.46 6.93 -1.13
C PRO A 287 -15.99 7.06 -1.28
N GLN A 288 -16.60 6.08 -1.93
CA GLN A 288 -18.05 5.93 -2.06
C GLN A 288 -18.54 4.97 -0.97
N ILE A 289 -19.19 5.51 0.06
CA ILE A 289 -19.70 4.71 1.19
C ILE A 289 -21.15 4.35 0.95
N LEU A 290 -21.45 3.06 0.86
CA LEU A 290 -22.78 2.53 0.58
C LEU A 290 -23.62 2.54 1.85
N SER A 291 -24.85 3.05 1.72
CA SER A 291 -25.87 3.05 2.77
C SER A 291 -26.94 1.97 2.48
N PRO A 292 -27.57 1.39 3.51
CA PRO A 292 -27.33 1.57 4.96
C PRO A 292 -26.22 0.67 5.51
N VAL A 293 -25.86 0.84 6.79
CA VAL A 293 -25.11 -0.16 7.55
C VAL A 293 -25.97 -1.42 7.67
N LEU A 294 -25.43 -2.57 7.25
CA LEU A 294 -26.18 -3.82 7.20
C LEU A 294 -25.93 -4.62 8.49
N PRO A 295 -26.89 -4.71 9.44
CA PRO A 295 -26.77 -5.60 10.58
C PRO A 295 -26.77 -7.05 10.08
N PHE A 296 -25.91 -7.87 10.69
CA PHE A 296 -25.63 -9.22 10.25
C PHE A 296 -25.47 -10.17 11.45
N SER A 297 -26.25 -11.24 11.43
CA SER A 297 -26.06 -12.43 12.27
C SER A 297 -25.92 -13.68 11.42
N CYS A 298 -24.91 -14.50 11.71
CA CYS A 298 -24.75 -15.82 11.09
C CYS A 298 -25.83 -16.83 11.49
N ARG A 299 -26.65 -16.54 12.52
CA ARG A 299 -27.77 -17.40 12.92
C ARG A 299 -28.99 -17.18 12.02
N ASP A 300 -29.10 -16.01 11.40
CA ASP A 300 -30.23 -15.63 10.56
C ASP A 300 -29.90 -15.85 9.08
N ARG A 301 -30.45 -16.92 8.50
CA ARG A 301 -30.28 -17.26 7.08
C ARG A 301 -30.84 -16.18 6.14
N CYS A 302 -31.89 -15.46 6.54
CA CYS A 302 -32.45 -14.40 5.73
C CYS A 302 -31.48 -13.21 5.64
N GLN A 303 -30.78 -12.87 6.73
CA GLN A 303 -29.75 -11.83 6.72
C GLN A 303 -28.54 -12.22 5.86
N VAL A 304 -28.13 -13.49 5.90
CA VAL A 304 -27.05 -14.00 5.03
C VAL A 304 -27.41 -13.87 3.55
N ARG A 305 -28.61 -14.31 3.16
CA ARG A 305 -29.12 -14.16 1.78
C ARG A 305 -29.20 -12.69 1.37
N ARG A 306 -29.79 -11.83 2.20
CA ARG A 306 -29.91 -10.39 1.94
C ARG A 306 -28.55 -9.73 1.72
N LEU A 307 -27.53 -10.10 2.50
CA LEU A 307 -26.18 -9.57 2.33
C LEU A 307 -25.55 -10.06 1.01
N ARG A 308 -25.69 -11.35 0.69
CA ARG A 308 -25.21 -11.91 -0.59
C ARG A 308 -25.86 -11.21 -1.77
N ASP A 309 -27.18 -11.07 -1.76
CA ASP A 309 -27.94 -10.39 -2.82
C ASP A 309 -27.52 -8.93 -2.97
N LYS A 310 -27.26 -8.25 -1.85
CA LYS A 310 -26.76 -6.87 -1.87
C LYS A 310 -25.35 -6.77 -2.46
N LEU A 311 -24.43 -7.65 -2.08
CA LEU A 311 -23.07 -7.68 -2.64
C LEU A 311 -23.09 -7.98 -4.14
N LEU A 312 -23.92 -8.92 -4.58
CA LEU A 312 -24.14 -9.23 -6.00
C LEU A 312 -24.72 -8.03 -6.76
N SER A 313 -25.77 -7.41 -6.23
CA SER A 313 -26.41 -6.23 -6.83
C SER A 313 -25.44 -5.06 -6.98
N VAL A 314 -24.57 -4.84 -5.99
CA VAL A 314 -23.54 -3.79 -6.04
C VAL A 314 -22.46 -4.15 -7.06
N ALA A 315 -22.02 -5.40 -7.11
CA ALA A 315 -21.03 -5.88 -8.07
C ALA A 315 -21.50 -5.72 -9.52
N GLU A 316 -22.76 -6.02 -9.81
CA GLU A 316 -23.35 -5.93 -11.16
C GLU A 316 -23.60 -4.49 -11.63
N HIS A 317 -23.55 -3.50 -10.72
CA HIS A 317 -23.86 -2.11 -11.06
C HIS A 317 -22.80 -1.50 -11.97
N ARG A 318 -23.18 -1.15 -13.20
CA ARG A 318 -22.28 -0.68 -14.27
C ARG A 318 -21.50 0.59 -13.89
N ASP A 319 -22.12 1.50 -13.16
CA ASP A 319 -21.46 2.76 -12.76
C ASP A 319 -20.48 2.58 -11.59
N ILE A 320 -20.67 1.55 -10.75
CA ILE A 320 -19.82 1.30 -9.59
C ILE A 320 -18.60 0.48 -10.01
N PHE A 321 -18.83 -0.58 -10.79
CA PHE A 321 -17.77 -1.47 -11.28
C PHE A 321 -17.82 -1.63 -12.80
N PRO A 322 -17.48 -0.57 -13.57
CA PRO A 322 -17.46 -0.63 -15.03
C PRO A 322 -16.48 -1.69 -15.56
N ASN A 323 -15.38 -1.92 -14.81
CA ASN A 323 -14.37 -2.92 -15.16
C ASN A 323 -14.92 -4.35 -15.21
N LEU A 324 -15.99 -4.65 -14.47
CA LEU A 324 -16.63 -5.96 -14.46
C LEU A 324 -17.34 -6.26 -15.79
N HIS A 325 -17.70 -5.21 -16.54
CA HIS A 325 -18.40 -5.29 -17.82
C HIS A 325 -17.45 -5.19 -19.02
N ARG A 326 -16.12 -5.24 -18.79
CA ARG A 326 -15.11 -5.25 -19.85
C ARG A 326 -15.27 -6.48 -20.74
N VAL A 327 -15.10 -6.28 -22.04
CA VAL A 327 -15.16 -7.34 -23.05
C VAL A 327 -13.75 -7.92 -23.22
N LEU A 328 -13.47 -9.04 -22.54
CA LEU A 328 -12.12 -9.62 -22.51
C LEU A 328 -11.84 -10.54 -23.71
N PRO A 329 -10.61 -10.54 -24.25
CA PRO A 329 -10.18 -11.51 -25.27
C PRO A 329 -10.30 -12.95 -24.78
N LYS A 330 -10.68 -13.87 -25.66
CA LYS A 330 -10.76 -15.29 -25.30
C LYS A 330 -9.40 -15.85 -24.93
N SER A 331 -8.35 -15.41 -25.62
CA SER A 331 -6.95 -15.74 -25.35
C SER A 331 -6.52 -15.41 -23.91
N TRP A 332 -7.02 -14.33 -23.32
CA TRP A 332 -6.69 -13.97 -21.93
C TRP A 332 -7.33 -14.92 -20.92
N GLN A 333 -8.57 -15.35 -21.17
CA GLN A 333 -9.23 -16.35 -20.33
C GLN A 333 -8.51 -17.71 -20.43
N VAL A 334 -8.11 -18.12 -21.63
CA VAL A 334 -7.36 -19.38 -21.82
C VAL A 334 -6.01 -19.30 -21.11
N LEU A 335 -5.31 -18.16 -21.18
CA LEU A 335 -4.06 -17.95 -20.47
C LEU A 335 -4.23 -18.11 -18.95
N GLU A 336 -5.29 -17.52 -18.38
CA GLU A 336 -5.63 -17.68 -16.98
C GLU A 336 -5.89 -19.15 -16.65
N GLU A 337 -6.77 -19.83 -17.39
CA GLU A 337 -7.08 -21.24 -17.18
C GLU A 337 -5.81 -22.12 -17.25
N LEU A 338 -4.87 -21.82 -18.14
CA LEU A 338 -3.59 -22.52 -18.22
C LEU A 338 -2.71 -22.26 -16.98
N HIS A 339 -2.61 -21.02 -16.50
CA HIS A 339 -1.83 -20.69 -15.29
C HIS A 339 -2.38 -21.35 -14.02
N PHE A 340 -3.70 -21.58 -13.95
CA PHE A 340 -4.40 -22.04 -12.74
C PHE A 340 -5.02 -23.44 -12.86
N SER A 341 -4.81 -24.17 -13.96
CA SER A 341 -5.33 -25.54 -14.16
C SER A 341 -4.62 -26.56 -13.25
N ALA A 342 -5.19 -26.72 -12.05
CA ALA A 342 -4.56 -27.35 -10.90
C ALA A 342 -4.45 -28.89 -10.83
N PRO A 343 -5.10 -29.77 -11.64
CA PRO A 343 -4.93 -31.22 -11.41
C PRO A 343 -3.80 -31.90 -12.21
N VAL A 344 -3.30 -31.31 -13.30
CA VAL A 344 -2.52 -32.07 -14.31
C VAL A 344 -1.02 -31.73 -14.32
N GLN A 345 -0.60 -30.60 -13.74
CA GLN A 345 0.80 -30.15 -13.85
C GLN A 345 1.46 -29.92 -12.47
N PRO A 346 2.70 -30.41 -12.25
CA PRO A 346 3.50 -30.12 -11.05
C PRO A 346 3.72 -28.62 -10.82
N GLN A 347 3.61 -27.80 -11.86
CA GLN A 347 3.84 -26.35 -11.88
C GLN A 347 2.76 -25.55 -11.12
N ALA A 348 1.54 -26.08 -10.96
CA ALA A 348 0.48 -25.42 -10.16
C ALA A 348 0.83 -25.34 -8.66
N GLN A 349 1.77 -26.17 -8.19
CA GLN A 349 2.30 -26.11 -6.84
C GLN A 349 3.49 -25.15 -6.71
N GLN A 350 4.04 -24.59 -7.78
CA GLN A 350 5.14 -23.64 -7.69
C GLN A 350 4.63 -22.27 -7.23
N LEU A 351 5.52 -21.50 -6.60
CA LEU A 351 5.20 -20.14 -6.13
C LEU A 351 5.10 -19.15 -7.31
N TRP A 352 5.89 -19.39 -8.35
CA TRP A 352 6.06 -18.54 -9.52
C TRP A 352 6.39 -19.39 -10.76
N LEU A 353 6.25 -18.80 -11.94
CA LEU A 353 6.73 -19.31 -13.23
C LEU A 353 7.79 -18.37 -13.80
N SER A 354 8.73 -18.89 -14.58
CA SER A 354 9.63 -18.03 -15.36
C SER A 354 8.84 -17.33 -16.47
N TRP A 355 9.37 -16.20 -16.97
CA TRP A 355 8.81 -15.50 -18.13
C TRP A 355 8.66 -16.45 -19.33
N TRP A 356 9.65 -17.32 -19.56
CA TRP A 356 9.64 -18.26 -20.68
C TRP A 356 8.56 -19.34 -20.53
N ASP A 357 8.31 -19.81 -19.32
CA ASP A 357 7.22 -20.77 -19.05
C ASP A 357 5.87 -20.08 -19.25
N SER A 358 5.70 -18.86 -18.73
CA SER A 358 4.50 -18.07 -18.96
C SER A 358 4.28 -17.74 -20.44
N ALA A 359 5.35 -17.45 -21.20
CA ALA A 359 5.30 -17.21 -22.64
C ALA A 359 4.90 -18.46 -23.43
N ARG A 360 5.30 -19.65 -22.97
CA ARG A 360 4.84 -20.91 -23.55
C ARG A 360 3.34 -21.11 -23.35
N LEU A 361 2.83 -20.79 -22.15
CA LEU A 361 1.38 -20.79 -21.89
C LEU A 361 0.66 -19.72 -22.72
N GLY A 362 1.27 -18.54 -22.89
CA GLY A 362 0.84 -17.48 -23.80
C GLY A 362 0.65 -17.97 -25.23
N LEU A 363 1.66 -18.64 -25.77
CA LEU A 363 1.60 -19.20 -27.12
C LEU A 363 0.50 -20.26 -27.26
N GLN A 364 0.33 -21.13 -26.25
CA GLN A 364 -0.77 -22.10 -26.21
C GLN A 364 -2.15 -21.42 -26.17
N ALA A 365 -2.26 -20.26 -25.53
CA ALA A 365 -3.45 -19.43 -25.51
C ALA A 365 -3.66 -18.60 -26.79
N GLY A 366 -2.76 -18.69 -27.77
CA GLY A 366 -2.82 -17.92 -29.03
C GLY A 366 -2.29 -16.48 -28.90
N LEU A 367 -1.50 -16.18 -27.87
CA LEU A 367 -0.88 -14.88 -27.65
C LEU A 367 0.55 -14.84 -28.22
N THR A 368 0.88 -13.73 -28.86
CA THR A 368 2.26 -13.34 -29.14
C THR A 368 2.93 -12.76 -27.89
N GLU A 369 4.26 -12.69 -27.85
CA GLU A 369 5.02 -12.23 -26.69
C GLU A 369 4.63 -10.81 -26.25
N ASP A 370 4.41 -9.92 -27.21
CA ASP A 370 4.02 -8.53 -26.99
C ASP A 370 2.58 -8.40 -26.46
N ARG A 371 1.68 -9.33 -26.83
CA ARG A 371 0.30 -9.39 -26.34
C ARG A 371 0.18 -10.08 -24.99
N LEU A 372 1.13 -10.95 -24.64
CA LEU A 372 1.20 -11.59 -23.33
C LEU A 372 1.36 -10.56 -22.21
N GLN A 373 2.17 -9.53 -22.43
CA GLN A 373 2.37 -8.45 -21.45
C GLN A 373 1.04 -7.81 -21.04
N SER A 374 0.20 -7.41 -22.01
CA SER A 374 -1.11 -6.83 -21.69
C SER A 374 -2.01 -7.78 -20.91
N ALA A 375 -1.98 -9.08 -21.22
CA ALA A 375 -2.74 -10.09 -20.48
C ALA A 375 -2.24 -10.23 -19.03
N LEU A 376 -0.91 -10.26 -18.82
CA LEU A 376 -0.31 -10.33 -17.49
C LEU A 376 -0.53 -9.05 -16.68
N SER A 377 -0.45 -7.86 -17.30
CA SER A 377 -0.79 -6.59 -16.66
C SER A 377 -2.25 -6.59 -16.20
N TYR A 378 -3.17 -7.06 -17.04
CA TYR A 378 -4.58 -7.22 -16.65
C TYR A 378 -4.75 -8.18 -15.46
N LEU A 379 -4.12 -9.36 -15.49
CA LEU A 379 -4.19 -10.33 -14.39
C LEU A 379 -3.51 -9.82 -13.11
N HIS A 380 -2.51 -8.96 -13.23
CA HIS A 380 -1.88 -8.26 -12.12
C HIS A 380 -2.83 -7.24 -11.49
N GLU A 381 -3.43 -6.36 -12.31
CA GLU A 381 -4.41 -5.37 -11.87
C GLU A 381 -5.66 -6.00 -11.26
N SER A 382 -6.11 -7.15 -11.80
CA SER A 382 -7.23 -7.92 -11.25
C SER A 382 -6.89 -8.66 -9.95
N GLY A 383 -5.60 -8.69 -9.56
CA GLY A 383 -5.12 -9.37 -8.36
C GLY A 383 -5.11 -10.89 -8.46
N LYS A 384 -5.03 -11.48 -9.66
CA LYS A 384 -4.90 -12.94 -9.82
C LYS A 384 -3.45 -13.41 -9.68
N LEU A 385 -2.49 -12.58 -10.07
CA LEU A 385 -1.06 -12.85 -9.96
C LEU A 385 -0.28 -11.55 -9.68
N LEU A 386 1.01 -11.66 -9.38
CA LEU A 386 1.91 -10.50 -9.36
C LEU A 386 2.93 -10.58 -10.50
N TYR A 387 3.08 -9.48 -11.22
CA TYR A 387 4.06 -9.33 -12.28
C TYR A 387 4.70 -7.94 -12.19
N PHE A 388 6.03 -7.88 -12.24
CA PHE A 388 6.80 -6.65 -12.01
C PHE A 388 7.55 -6.23 -13.28
N GLU A 389 6.82 -5.70 -14.27
CA GLU A 389 7.35 -5.33 -15.60
C GLU A 389 8.58 -4.40 -15.53
N GLU A 390 8.56 -3.41 -14.63
CA GLU A 390 9.61 -2.38 -14.53
C GLU A 390 10.83 -2.81 -13.68
N HIS A 391 10.80 -4.00 -13.06
CA HIS A 391 11.88 -4.44 -12.18
C HIS A 391 12.92 -5.27 -12.94
N LEU A 392 14.22 -4.98 -12.75
CA LEU A 392 15.30 -5.58 -13.54
C LEU A 392 15.31 -7.13 -13.53
N THR A 393 15.11 -7.73 -12.36
CA THR A 393 15.14 -9.18 -12.10
C THR A 393 13.73 -9.79 -12.04
N LEU A 394 12.84 -9.25 -11.20
CA LEU A 394 11.48 -9.75 -11.00
C LEU A 394 10.61 -9.75 -12.28
N ARG A 395 10.93 -8.96 -13.32
CA ARG A 395 10.25 -9.03 -14.62
C ARG A 395 10.38 -10.38 -15.33
N GLU A 396 11.35 -11.19 -14.94
CA GLU A 396 11.58 -12.54 -15.47
C GLU A 396 10.71 -13.60 -14.79
N TYR A 397 9.85 -13.21 -13.83
CA TYR A 397 9.06 -14.12 -13.01
C TYR A 397 7.61 -13.66 -12.88
N VAL A 398 6.68 -14.61 -12.93
CA VAL A 398 5.24 -14.40 -12.76
C VAL A 398 4.79 -15.14 -11.49
N PHE A 399 4.41 -14.41 -10.45
CA PHE A 399 3.95 -15.00 -9.18
C PHE A 399 2.46 -15.31 -9.26
N HIS A 400 2.12 -16.51 -9.74
CA HIS A 400 0.73 -16.95 -9.89
C HIS A 400 0.11 -17.50 -8.60
N ASN A 401 0.91 -18.03 -7.66
CA ASN A 401 0.37 -18.66 -6.44
C ASN A 401 0.30 -17.67 -5.26
N LEU A 402 -0.70 -16.78 -5.30
CA LEU A 402 -0.91 -15.78 -4.25
C LEU A 402 -1.16 -16.35 -2.84
N PRO A 403 -1.91 -17.46 -2.64
CA PRO A 403 -2.06 -18.05 -1.30
C PRO A 403 -0.71 -18.39 -0.65
N ARG A 404 0.19 -19.05 -1.40
CA ARG A 404 1.54 -19.36 -0.88
C ARG A 404 2.38 -18.12 -0.64
N LEU A 405 2.25 -17.09 -1.48
CA LEU A 405 2.95 -15.83 -1.26
C LEU A 405 2.44 -15.15 0.02
N ILE A 406 1.13 -15.13 0.25
CA ILE A 406 0.53 -14.57 1.45
C ILE A 406 0.98 -15.34 2.70
N ASP A 407 1.09 -16.67 2.65
CA ASP A 407 1.66 -17.47 3.74
C ASP A 407 3.09 -17.06 4.08
N ILE A 408 3.93 -16.80 3.08
CA ILE A 408 5.30 -16.27 3.26
C ILE A 408 5.25 -14.90 3.93
N LEU A 409 4.39 -13.98 3.47
CA LEU A 409 4.27 -12.64 4.04
C LEU A 409 3.76 -12.68 5.50
N ASN A 410 2.82 -13.57 5.80
CA ASN A 410 2.27 -13.77 7.15
C ASN A 410 3.35 -14.22 8.14
N VAL A 411 4.33 -15.02 7.71
CA VAL A 411 5.47 -15.42 8.57
C VAL A 411 6.21 -14.21 9.13
N PHE A 412 6.45 -13.19 8.30
CA PHE A 412 7.17 -11.98 8.68
C PHE A 412 6.27 -10.91 9.32
N CYS A 413 5.03 -11.23 9.64
CA CYS A 413 4.18 -10.38 10.48
C CYS A 413 3.86 -11.05 11.83
N GLN A 414 4.23 -12.32 12.00
CA GLN A 414 3.98 -13.06 13.23
C GLN A 414 4.76 -12.49 14.41
N ARG A 415 4.06 -12.20 15.49
CA ARG A 415 4.62 -11.65 16.74
C ARG A 415 4.78 -12.70 17.84
N ASP A 416 4.15 -13.86 17.69
CA ASP A 416 4.25 -14.95 18.65
C ASP A 416 5.52 -15.78 18.44
N ALA A 417 6.42 -15.72 19.43
CA ALA A 417 7.66 -16.50 19.45
C ALA A 417 7.40 -18.01 19.39
N THR A 418 6.34 -18.49 20.05
CA THR A 418 6.03 -19.92 20.11
C THR A 418 5.66 -20.46 18.73
N VAL A 419 4.89 -19.70 17.95
CA VAL A 419 4.51 -20.06 16.59
C VAL A 419 5.72 -20.07 15.64
N LEU A 420 6.61 -19.08 15.76
CA LEU A 420 7.85 -19.03 14.96
C LEU A 420 8.79 -20.20 15.30
N LEU A 421 8.95 -20.51 16.58
CA LEU A 421 9.76 -21.64 17.04
C LEU A 421 9.17 -22.97 16.60
N GLN A 422 7.86 -23.17 16.74
CA GLN A 422 7.19 -24.37 16.24
C GLN A 422 7.46 -24.59 14.74
N LYS A 423 7.39 -23.53 13.92
CA LYS A 423 7.72 -23.61 12.49
C LYS A 423 9.20 -23.95 12.23
N LEU A 424 10.12 -23.48 13.07
CA LEU A 424 11.54 -23.80 12.95
C LEU A 424 11.88 -25.23 13.39
N LEU A 425 11.13 -25.76 14.35
CA LEU A 425 11.40 -27.05 15.00
C LEU A 425 10.61 -28.22 14.39
N SER A 426 9.59 -27.96 13.57
CA SER A 426 8.60 -28.96 13.14
C SER A 426 9.16 -30.14 12.31
N ASP A 427 10.42 -30.10 11.90
CA ASP A 427 10.90 -30.89 10.76
C ASP A 427 12.32 -31.47 10.92
N THR A 428 12.87 -31.50 12.13
CA THR A 428 14.27 -31.88 12.37
C THR A 428 14.47 -32.50 13.75
N HIS A 429 15.24 -33.60 13.82
CA HIS A 429 15.92 -34.02 15.05
C HIS A 429 17.01 -32.98 15.36
N ILE A 430 16.71 -32.03 16.23
CA ILE A 430 17.59 -30.91 16.58
C ILE A 430 18.21 -31.17 17.96
N ASP A 431 19.54 -31.09 18.04
CA ASP A 431 20.28 -31.09 19.31
C ASP A 431 19.98 -29.83 20.14
N GLU A 432 20.02 -29.91 21.47
CA GLU A 432 19.71 -28.81 22.39
C GLU A 432 20.47 -27.49 22.08
N LEU A 433 21.72 -27.58 21.62
CA LEU A 433 22.55 -26.44 21.22
C LEU A 433 21.99 -25.68 20.00
N ARG A 434 21.41 -26.38 19.02
CA ARG A 434 20.78 -25.73 17.87
C ARG A 434 19.43 -25.13 18.25
N THR A 435 18.69 -25.78 19.14
CA THR A 435 17.42 -25.24 19.66
C THR A 435 17.65 -23.91 20.37
N THR A 436 18.62 -23.84 21.29
CA THR A 436 18.99 -22.59 21.97
C THR A 436 19.44 -21.48 21.00
N GLN A 437 20.19 -21.81 19.94
CA GLN A 437 20.53 -20.86 18.88
C GLN A 437 19.30 -20.34 18.13
N LEU A 438 18.35 -21.21 17.78
CA LEU A 438 17.10 -20.81 17.11
C LEU A 438 16.24 -19.90 18.01
N HIS A 439 16.18 -20.18 19.32
CA HIS A 439 15.57 -19.29 20.29
C HIS A 439 16.20 -17.89 20.26
N HIS A 440 17.53 -17.81 20.28
CA HIS A 440 18.23 -16.53 20.19
C HIS A 440 17.93 -15.77 18.89
N TYR A 441 17.82 -16.45 17.75
CA TYR A 441 17.43 -15.82 16.49
C TYR A 441 15.99 -15.30 16.51
N VAL A 442 15.04 -16.04 17.10
CA VAL A 442 13.65 -15.59 17.23
C VAL A 442 13.55 -14.38 18.15
N GLU A 443 14.25 -14.38 19.29
CA GLU A 443 14.32 -13.21 20.17
C GLU A 443 14.94 -12.00 19.48
N GLY A 444 16.08 -12.19 18.80
CA GLY A 444 16.75 -11.15 18.02
C GLY A 444 15.86 -10.59 16.91
N PHE A 445 15.06 -11.43 16.26
CA PHE A 445 14.06 -11.00 15.28
C PHE A 445 12.93 -10.19 15.91
N LEU A 446 12.36 -10.65 17.02
CA LEU A 446 11.23 -9.97 17.68
C LEU A 446 11.60 -8.66 18.39
N LEU A 447 12.88 -8.47 18.73
CA LEU A 447 13.41 -7.27 19.38
C LEU A 447 14.05 -6.29 18.39
N HIS A 448 14.86 -6.81 17.47
CA HIS A 448 15.70 -6.00 16.59
C HIS A 448 15.36 -6.18 15.11
N GLY A 449 14.43 -7.06 14.74
CA GLY A 449 14.08 -7.32 13.34
C GLY A 449 15.22 -7.93 12.53
N LEU A 450 16.16 -8.66 13.15
CA LEU A 450 17.31 -9.24 12.44
C LEU A 450 17.16 -10.75 12.26
N LEU A 451 17.33 -11.22 11.03
CA LEU A 451 17.37 -12.65 10.70
C LEU A 451 18.49 -12.98 9.71
N PRO A 452 19.26 -14.05 9.94
CA PRO A 452 20.14 -14.62 8.93
C PRO A 452 19.36 -15.29 7.79
N ALA A 453 19.90 -15.24 6.56
CA ALA A 453 19.30 -15.87 5.39
C ALA A 453 19.00 -17.37 5.57
N HIS A 454 19.86 -18.09 6.31
CA HIS A 454 19.65 -19.52 6.57
C HIS A 454 18.45 -19.78 7.50
N VAL A 455 18.19 -18.89 8.48
CA VAL A 455 17.01 -18.99 9.36
C VAL A 455 15.74 -18.64 8.59
N ILE A 456 15.81 -17.64 7.70
CA ILE A 456 14.69 -17.31 6.79
C ILE A 456 14.33 -18.52 5.93
N ARG A 457 15.32 -19.22 5.38
CA ARG A 457 15.08 -20.46 4.63
C ARG A 457 14.36 -21.52 5.47
N LEU A 458 14.72 -21.68 6.74
CA LEU A 458 14.05 -22.63 7.64
C LEU A 458 12.60 -22.22 7.91
N LEU A 459 12.34 -20.94 8.17
CA LEU A 459 10.99 -20.41 8.37
C LEU A 459 10.07 -20.60 7.15
N LEU A 460 10.65 -20.57 5.96
CA LEU A 460 9.94 -20.66 4.68
C LEU A 460 10.04 -22.03 4.01
N LYS A 461 10.55 -23.05 4.71
CA LYS A 461 10.77 -24.41 4.17
C LYS A 461 9.54 -25.01 3.45
N PRO A 462 8.28 -24.80 3.90
CA PRO A 462 7.11 -25.31 3.17
C PRO A 462 6.90 -24.68 1.78
N HIS A 463 7.48 -23.49 1.53
CA HIS A 463 7.24 -22.70 0.33
C HIS A 463 8.48 -22.56 -0.57
N ILE A 464 9.67 -22.89 -0.07
CA ILE A 464 10.96 -22.70 -0.75
C ILE A 464 11.66 -24.04 -0.91
N GLN A 465 11.94 -24.44 -2.15
CA GLN A 465 12.59 -25.71 -2.48
C GLN A 465 14.10 -25.50 -2.75
N SER A 466 14.44 -24.42 -3.44
CA SER A 466 15.80 -24.15 -3.91
C SER A 466 16.45 -22.94 -3.23
N ARG A 467 17.75 -22.72 -3.49
CA ARG A 467 18.44 -21.48 -3.08
C ARG A 467 18.00 -20.28 -3.93
N GLU A 468 17.64 -20.54 -5.19
CA GLU A 468 17.15 -19.53 -6.13
C GLU A 468 15.80 -18.98 -5.68
N ASP A 469 14.89 -19.87 -5.22
CA ASP A 469 13.60 -19.49 -4.63
C ASP A 469 13.78 -18.51 -3.46
N LEU A 470 14.74 -18.79 -2.57
CA LEU A 470 15.05 -17.93 -1.44
C LEU A 470 15.58 -16.57 -1.89
N GLN A 471 16.48 -16.54 -2.88
CA GLN A 471 17.02 -15.30 -3.40
C GLN A 471 15.92 -14.44 -4.03
N LEU A 472 15.05 -15.06 -4.84
CA LEU A 472 13.94 -14.37 -5.49
C LEU A 472 12.95 -13.83 -4.45
N ILE A 473 12.64 -14.61 -3.40
CA ILE A 473 11.76 -14.15 -2.34
C ILE A 473 12.36 -13.00 -1.55
N LEU A 474 13.65 -13.06 -1.21
CA LEU A 474 14.32 -11.96 -0.53
C LEU A 474 14.34 -10.69 -1.40
N GLU A 475 14.52 -10.82 -2.71
CA GLU A 475 14.44 -9.70 -3.65
C GLU A 475 13.02 -9.13 -3.76
N LEU A 476 11.99 -9.99 -3.75
CA LEU A 476 10.59 -9.57 -3.68
C LEU A 476 10.30 -8.82 -2.37
N LEU A 477 10.76 -9.34 -1.21
CA LEU A 477 10.58 -8.68 0.09
C LEU A 477 11.33 -7.33 0.15
N GLU A 478 12.52 -7.23 -0.45
CA GLU A 478 13.24 -5.95 -0.61
C GLU A 478 12.43 -4.98 -1.48
N LYS A 479 11.90 -5.43 -2.63
CA LYS A 479 11.06 -4.60 -3.52
C LYS A 479 9.76 -4.15 -2.86
N MET A 480 9.15 -5.01 -2.04
CA MET A 480 7.96 -4.67 -1.26
C MET A 480 8.28 -3.70 -0.10
N GLY A 481 9.56 -3.48 0.23
CA GLY A 481 9.95 -2.60 1.34
C GLY A 481 9.79 -3.26 2.71
N LEU A 482 9.88 -4.59 2.80
CA LEU A 482 9.69 -5.35 4.04
C LEU A 482 11.00 -5.63 4.78
N CYS A 483 12.09 -5.82 4.03
CA CYS A 483 13.41 -6.00 4.60
C CYS A 483 14.51 -5.41 3.70
N TYR A 484 15.71 -5.27 4.26
CA TYR A 484 16.93 -4.98 3.49
C TYR A 484 18.10 -5.85 3.94
N CYS A 485 18.99 -6.19 3.02
CA CYS A 485 20.25 -6.85 3.35
C CYS A 485 21.23 -5.87 4.03
N VAL A 486 21.74 -6.23 5.21
CA VAL A 486 22.69 -5.42 5.99
C VAL A 486 24.11 -5.51 5.41
N ASN A 487 24.50 -6.70 4.95
CA ASN A 487 25.86 -7.02 4.50
C ASN A 487 25.87 -7.44 3.02
N LYS A 488 25.19 -6.69 2.13
CA LYS A 488 25.03 -7.07 0.72
C LYS A 488 26.44 -7.24 0.08
N PRO A 489 26.85 -8.45 -0.31
CA PRO A 489 28.21 -8.67 -0.78
C PRO A 489 28.35 -8.05 -2.18
N LYS A 490 29.23 -7.06 -2.33
CA LYS A 490 29.47 -6.36 -3.62
C LYS A 490 30.10 -7.25 -4.69
N CYS A 491 30.61 -8.44 -4.32
CA CYS A 491 31.17 -9.50 -5.18
C CYS A 491 30.90 -10.86 -4.52
N LYS A 492 31.12 -11.98 -5.24
CA LYS A 492 31.01 -13.35 -4.68
C LYS A 492 31.67 -13.38 -3.29
N PRO A 493 30.97 -13.84 -2.24
CA PRO A 493 31.43 -13.71 -0.86
C PRO A 493 32.77 -14.43 -0.71
N LEU A 494 33.83 -13.65 -0.46
CA LEU A 494 35.19 -14.19 -0.33
C LEU A 494 35.33 -15.16 0.85
N ASN A 495 34.40 -15.19 1.81
CA ASN A 495 34.52 -15.96 3.06
C ASN A 495 33.24 -16.66 3.56
N GLY A 496 32.22 -16.88 2.73
CA GLY A 496 31.03 -17.63 3.17
C GLY A 496 30.22 -17.02 4.34
N ALA A 497 30.42 -15.73 4.64
CA ALA A 497 29.69 -15.04 5.70
C ALA A 497 28.17 -15.03 5.41
N ALA A 498 27.36 -15.37 6.42
CA ALA A 498 25.91 -15.41 6.29
C ALA A 498 25.37 -13.98 6.03
N ALA A 499 24.55 -13.83 4.98
CA ALA A 499 23.82 -12.60 4.75
C ALA A 499 22.74 -12.41 5.83
N TRP A 500 22.65 -11.19 6.36
CA TRP A 500 21.66 -10.80 7.36
C TRP A 500 20.66 -9.83 6.76
N TYR A 501 19.40 -10.00 7.14
CA TYR A 501 18.28 -9.17 6.71
C TYR A 501 17.66 -8.48 7.91
N LYS A 502 17.40 -7.18 7.75
CA LYS A 502 16.72 -6.33 8.72
C LYS A 502 15.28 -6.10 8.29
N PHE A 503 14.33 -6.29 9.20
CA PHE A 503 12.89 -6.06 9.05
C PHE A 503 12.49 -4.88 9.95
N PRO A 504 12.38 -3.66 9.40
CA PRO A 504 12.13 -2.46 10.21
C PRO A 504 10.83 -2.49 11.04
N CYS A 505 9.81 -3.24 10.60
CA CYS A 505 8.53 -3.39 11.32
C CYS A 505 8.66 -4.08 12.70
N TYR A 506 9.80 -4.69 13.02
CA TYR A 506 10.08 -5.31 14.32
C TYR A 506 10.98 -4.48 15.23
N VAL A 507 11.49 -3.34 14.78
CA VAL A 507 12.38 -2.52 15.60
C VAL A 507 11.58 -1.88 16.74
N LYS A 508 11.80 -2.36 17.97
CA LYS A 508 11.10 -1.86 19.17
C LYS A 508 11.86 -0.76 19.91
N ASN A 509 13.20 -0.74 19.80
CA ASN A 509 14.03 0.22 20.52
C ASN A 509 13.68 1.65 20.11
N GLU A 510 13.25 2.47 21.07
CA GLU A 510 12.84 3.86 20.79
C GLU A 510 14.00 4.72 20.32
N VAL A 511 15.20 4.42 20.80
CA VAL A 511 16.41 5.15 20.48
C VAL A 511 17.38 4.28 19.66
N PRO A 512 17.88 4.76 18.51
CA PRO A 512 19.07 4.21 17.88
C PRO A 512 20.24 4.17 18.88
N HIS A 513 21.11 3.15 18.82
CA HIS A 513 22.30 3.02 19.69
C HIS A 513 23.38 4.13 19.48
N ALA A 514 23.01 5.27 18.88
CA ALA A 514 23.83 6.47 18.66
C ALA A 514 23.65 7.56 19.75
N GLU A 515 22.84 7.32 20.79
CA GLU A 515 22.61 8.30 21.87
C GLU A 515 23.87 8.68 22.68
N ALA A 516 25.00 8.02 22.47
CA ALA A 516 26.28 8.44 23.01
C ALA A 516 26.89 9.70 22.32
N TRP A 517 26.34 10.18 21.20
CA TRP A 517 26.94 11.30 20.43
C TRP A 517 26.05 12.55 20.34
N ILE A 518 24.72 12.40 20.37
CA ILE A 518 23.79 13.53 20.18
C ILE A 518 23.62 14.38 21.45
N ASN A 519 23.78 13.78 22.64
CA ASN A 519 23.63 14.48 23.92
C ASN A 519 24.96 14.75 24.66
N GLY A 520 26.12 14.50 24.04
CA GLY A 520 27.37 14.30 24.81
C GLY A 520 28.69 14.80 24.21
N THR A 521 28.70 15.65 23.19
CA THR A 521 29.92 16.43 22.89
C THR A 521 29.62 17.92 22.88
N ASN A 522 29.74 18.50 24.07
CA ASN A 522 30.45 19.77 24.21
C ASN A 522 31.80 19.60 23.48
N LEU A 523 31.85 19.95 22.19
CA LEU A 523 33.09 20.30 21.50
C LEU A 523 33.54 21.66 22.05
N SER A 524 33.96 21.66 23.32
CA SER A 524 34.85 22.67 23.83
C SER A 524 36.15 22.59 23.02
N GLY A 525 36.26 23.40 21.96
CA GLY A 525 37.51 23.57 21.25
C GLY A 525 37.43 24.22 19.87
N GLN A 526 36.33 24.06 19.11
CA GLN A 526 36.20 24.69 17.80
C GLN A 526 34.77 25.18 17.54
N SER A 527 34.62 26.51 17.52
CA SER A 527 33.38 27.23 17.22
C SER A 527 33.06 27.15 15.72
N PHE A 528 32.51 26.02 15.26
CA PHE A 528 31.86 25.98 13.95
C PHE A 528 30.37 26.23 14.13
N VAL A 529 29.87 27.33 13.55
CA VAL A 529 28.44 27.62 13.48
C VAL A 529 27.80 26.61 12.52
N VAL A 530 27.28 25.52 13.06
CA VAL A 530 26.57 24.49 12.30
C VAL A 530 25.14 24.96 12.05
N GLU A 531 24.69 24.97 10.78
CA GLU A 531 23.29 25.17 10.40
C GLU A 531 22.59 23.81 10.31
N GLN A 532 21.32 23.75 10.73
CA GLN A 532 20.46 22.59 10.58
C GLN A 532 19.52 22.82 9.40
N LEU A 533 19.52 21.87 8.47
CA LEU A 533 18.58 21.79 7.37
C LEU A 533 17.59 20.67 7.70
N GLN A 534 16.30 20.98 7.72
CA GLN A 534 15.25 20.00 8.05
C GLN A 534 14.05 20.20 7.13
N ILE A 535 13.65 19.10 6.49
CA ILE A 535 12.42 19.00 5.70
C ILE A 535 11.44 18.17 6.51
N GLU A 536 10.22 18.66 6.64
CA GLU A 536 9.16 18.03 7.42
C GLU A 536 7.92 17.76 6.56
N TYR A 537 7.42 16.55 6.64
CA TYR A 537 6.16 16.09 6.09
C TYR A 537 5.16 16.00 7.23
N SER A 538 3.97 16.58 7.05
CA SER A 538 2.88 16.50 8.00
C SER A 538 1.68 15.78 7.36
N PHE A 539 1.06 14.87 8.11
CA PHE A 539 -0.04 14.01 7.67
C PHE A 539 -1.30 14.28 8.51
N PRO A 540 -2.15 15.25 8.12
CA PRO A 540 -3.25 15.71 8.98
C PRO A 540 -4.38 14.71 9.21
N PHE A 541 -4.61 13.79 8.27
CA PHE A 541 -5.71 12.82 8.35
C PHE A 541 -5.24 11.43 8.79
N ILE A 542 -4.16 10.93 8.18
CA ILE A 542 -3.62 9.62 8.50
C ILE A 542 -2.15 9.53 8.10
N PHE A 543 -1.32 9.00 9.01
CA PHE A 543 0.00 8.49 8.65
C PHE A 543 -0.13 7.10 8.03
N PRO A 544 0.28 6.89 6.76
CA PRO A 544 0.03 5.62 6.10
C PRO A 544 0.66 4.44 6.86
N PRO A 545 -0.12 3.38 7.15
CA PRO A 545 0.39 2.25 7.92
C PRO A 545 1.59 1.60 7.22
N GLY A 546 2.67 1.41 7.97
CA GLY A 546 3.92 0.86 7.46
C GLY A 546 4.83 1.84 6.70
N LEU A 547 4.45 3.11 6.48
CA LEU A 547 5.25 4.07 5.71
C LEU A 547 6.69 4.20 6.22
N PHE A 548 6.87 4.43 7.53
CA PHE A 548 8.20 4.59 8.11
C PHE A 548 9.08 3.34 7.94
N ALA A 549 8.50 2.16 8.12
CA ALA A 549 9.21 0.89 7.95
C ALA A 549 9.63 0.66 6.49
N ARG A 550 8.74 0.94 5.54
CA ARG A 550 9.04 0.80 4.10
C ARG A 550 10.05 1.83 3.61
N TYR A 551 9.92 3.07 4.09
CA TYR A 551 10.89 4.12 3.82
C TYR A 551 12.28 3.77 4.38
N SER A 552 12.34 3.21 5.59
CA SER A 552 13.59 2.70 6.18
C SER A 552 14.29 1.69 5.27
N VAL A 553 13.54 0.80 4.60
CA VAL A 553 14.11 -0.16 3.63
C VAL A 553 14.67 0.56 2.40
N GLN A 554 13.91 1.47 1.80
CA GLN A 554 14.29 2.15 0.56
C GLN A 554 15.57 2.98 0.68
N ILE A 555 15.71 3.72 1.80
CA ILE A 555 16.89 4.56 2.01
C ILE A 555 18.19 3.77 2.22
N ASN A 556 18.12 2.44 2.42
CA ASN A 556 19.30 1.62 2.66
C ASN A 556 20.33 1.70 1.52
N SER A 557 19.88 1.84 0.28
CA SER A 557 20.76 1.97 -0.89
C SER A 557 21.53 3.30 -0.94
N HIS A 558 21.06 4.31 -0.20
CA HIS A 558 21.59 5.68 -0.21
C HIS A 558 22.54 5.98 0.96
N VAL A 559 22.61 5.09 1.95
CA VAL A 559 23.38 5.29 3.19
C VAL A 559 24.49 4.26 3.35
N VAL A 560 25.56 4.64 4.04
CA VAL A 560 26.75 3.79 4.22
C VAL A 560 26.78 3.15 5.60
N GLN A 561 26.41 3.91 6.62
CA GLN A 561 26.30 3.45 8.00
C GLN A 561 24.97 3.95 8.56
N ARG A 562 24.25 3.11 9.31
CA ARG A 562 22.96 3.46 9.89
C ARG A 562 22.71 2.76 11.22
N SER A 563 21.86 3.37 12.04
CA SER A 563 21.30 2.82 13.26
C SER A 563 19.80 3.13 13.27
N ASP A 564 19.01 2.08 13.42
CA ASP A 564 17.55 2.14 13.29
C ASP A 564 16.91 1.99 14.66
N GLY A 565 16.10 2.98 15.02
CA GLY A 565 15.14 2.94 16.12
C GLY A 565 13.70 2.94 15.59
N LYS A 566 12.75 2.79 16.50
CA LYS A 566 11.30 2.70 16.21
C LYS A 566 10.76 3.95 15.52
N TYR A 567 11.26 5.11 15.92
CA TYR A 567 10.78 6.42 15.49
C TYR A 567 11.89 7.29 14.89
N GLN A 568 13.12 6.79 14.84
CA GLN A 568 14.26 7.55 14.34
C GLN A 568 15.28 6.64 13.65
N ILE A 569 15.85 7.13 12.57
CA ILE A 569 16.97 6.48 11.87
C ILE A 569 18.10 7.50 11.84
N TYR A 570 19.25 7.10 12.36
CA TYR A 570 20.48 7.86 12.26
C TYR A 570 21.37 7.22 11.20
N ALA A 571 21.77 7.96 10.18
CA ALA A 571 22.54 7.42 9.07
C ALA A 571 23.61 8.39 8.56
N TYR A 572 24.53 7.87 7.76
CA TYR A 572 25.53 8.64 7.04
C TYR A 572 25.41 8.42 5.53
N ARG A 573 25.32 9.52 4.78
CA ARG A 573 25.53 9.50 3.32
C ARG A 573 26.91 10.06 3.02
N GLY A 574 27.84 9.17 2.67
CA GLY A 574 29.27 9.51 2.66
C GLY A 574 29.75 9.83 4.08
N LYS A 575 30.17 11.07 4.32
CA LYS A 575 30.59 11.55 5.65
C LYS A 575 29.58 12.49 6.32
N VAL A 576 28.44 12.73 5.67
CA VAL A 576 27.44 13.70 6.14
C VAL A 576 26.37 12.95 6.95
N PRO A 577 26.12 13.35 8.22
CA PRO A 577 25.08 12.73 9.03
C PRO A 577 23.69 13.16 8.55
N VAL A 578 22.76 12.23 8.56
CA VAL A 578 21.35 12.42 8.25
C VAL A 578 20.51 11.75 9.32
N VAL A 579 19.45 12.42 9.75
CA VAL A 579 18.48 11.94 10.73
C VAL A 579 17.12 11.90 10.08
N VAL A 580 16.47 10.75 10.10
CA VAL A 580 15.05 10.61 9.73
C VAL A 580 14.27 10.39 11.02
N SER A 581 13.23 11.17 11.27
CA SER A 581 12.42 11.06 12.48
C SER A 581 10.94 11.02 12.16
N TYR A 582 10.23 10.03 12.69
CA TYR A 582 8.77 9.95 12.70
C TYR A 582 8.25 10.33 14.09
N GLN A 583 7.39 11.33 14.18
CA GLN A 583 6.73 11.72 15.42
C GLN A 583 5.24 11.39 15.31
N PRO A 584 4.74 10.44 16.12
CA PRO A 584 3.32 10.14 16.17
C PRO A 584 2.49 11.34 16.66
N ALA A 585 1.26 11.43 16.18
CA ALA A 585 0.32 12.49 16.56
C ALA A 585 0.09 12.56 18.08
N ARG A 586 -0.05 13.79 18.60
CA ARG A 586 -0.37 14.07 20.02
C ARG A 586 -1.67 14.86 20.11
N GLY A 587 -2.78 14.13 20.14
CA GLY A 587 -4.12 14.72 20.12
C GLY A 587 -4.48 15.39 18.79
N ALA A 588 -5.56 16.16 18.75
CA ALA A 588 -6.12 16.70 17.51
C ALA A 588 -5.30 17.85 16.89
N LEU A 589 -4.38 18.47 17.64
CA LEU A 589 -3.65 19.68 17.22
C LEU A 589 -2.23 19.41 16.69
N GLN A 590 -1.69 18.21 16.92
CA GLN A 590 -0.36 17.82 16.46
C GLN A 590 -0.49 16.57 15.60
N PRO A 591 -0.52 16.71 14.26
CA PRO A 591 -0.62 15.59 13.35
C PRO A 591 0.67 14.75 13.36
N ASP A 592 0.60 13.57 12.77
CA ASP A 592 1.78 12.75 12.51
C ASP A 592 2.76 13.51 11.60
N THR A 593 4.05 13.46 11.94
CA THR A 593 5.10 14.11 11.13
C THR A 593 6.27 13.18 10.83
N LEU A 594 6.85 13.33 9.65
CA LEU A 594 8.09 12.67 9.25
C LEU A 594 9.08 13.74 8.80
N SER A 595 10.25 13.79 9.42
CA SER A 595 11.29 14.75 9.10
C SER A 595 12.59 14.10 8.63
N ILE A 596 13.29 14.78 7.74
CA ILE A 596 14.62 14.43 7.23
C ILE A 596 15.52 15.63 7.49
N ALA A 597 16.54 15.44 8.33
CA ALA A 597 17.42 16.51 8.78
C ALA A 597 18.90 16.18 8.55
N SER A 598 19.69 17.21 8.26
CA SER A 598 21.14 17.14 8.20
C SER A 598 21.76 18.45 8.67
N HIS A 599 23.06 18.43 8.93
CA HIS A 599 23.79 19.53 9.54
C HIS A 599 25.06 19.82 8.77
N ALA A 600 25.33 21.09 8.48
CA ALA A 600 26.55 21.54 7.84
C ALA A 600 26.83 23.01 8.18
N SER A 601 28.08 23.47 8.02
CA SER A 601 28.36 24.90 8.07
C SER A 601 27.72 25.63 6.88
N LEU A 602 27.36 26.90 7.04
CA LEU A 602 26.67 27.66 5.98
C LEU A 602 27.40 27.63 4.61
N PRO A 603 28.73 27.79 4.52
CA PRO A 603 29.44 27.68 3.23
C PRO A 603 29.34 26.27 2.60
N ASN A 604 29.13 25.25 3.42
CA ASN A 604 29.07 23.85 3.01
C ASN A 604 27.66 23.28 3.06
N ILE A 605 26.61 24.11 3.18
CA ILE A 605 25.22 23.62 3.29
C ILE A 605 24.78 22.79 2.07
N TRP A 606 25.44 22.97 0.94
CA TRP A 606 25.26 22.14 -0.25
C TRP A 606 25.53 20.65 0.02
N THR A 607 26.40 20.29 0.97
CA THR A 607 26.66 18.88 1.35
C THR A 607 25.48 18.27 2.10
N ALA A 608 24.83 19.06 2.97
CA ALA A 608 23.59 18.66 3.64
C ALA A 608 22.46 18.46 2.62
N TRP A 609 22.31 19.37 1.66
CA TRP A 609 21.37 19.20 0.55
C TRP A 609 21.65 17.95 -0.26
N GLN A 610 22.90 17.73 -0.66
CA GLN A 610 23.28 16.51 -1.37
C GLN A 610 22.92 15.28 -0.54
N ALA A 611 23.14 15.28 0.77
CA ALA A 611 22.84 14.17 1.64
C ALA A 611 21.33 13.86 1.74
N ILE A 612 20.47 14.88 1.88
CA ILE A 612 19.03 14.67 2.10
C ILE A 612 18.21 14.54 0.81
N THR A 613 18.63 15.17 -0.29
CA THR A 613 17.81 15.24 -1.53
C THR A 613 17.39 13.87 -2.05
N PRO A 614 18.28 12.86 -2.16
CA PRO A 614 17.87 11.53 -2.60
C PRO A 614 16.88 10.87 -1.65
N LEU A 615 16.98 11.13 -0.34
CA LEU A 615 16.07 10.55 0.65
C LEU A 615 14.67 11.17 0.52
N VAL A 616 14.60 12.49 0.30
CA VAL A 616 13.37 13.22 0.00
C VAL A 616 12.72 12.69 -1.29
N GLU A 617 13.52 12.44 -2.32
CA GLU A 617 13.05 11.87 -3.59
C GLU A 617 12.51 10.45 -3.41
N GLU A 618 13.19 9.58 -2.67
CA GLU A 618 12.70 8.24 -2.31
C GLU A 618 11.36 8.31 -1.56
N LEU A 619 11.24 9.21 -0.58
CA LEU A 619 9.98 9.38 0.15
C LEU A 619 8.86 9.86 -0.78
N ASN A 620 9.13 10.82 -1.66
CA ASN A 620 8.14 11.31 -2.63
C ASN A 620 7.71 10.19 -3.60
N VAL A 621 8.63 9.34 -4.07
CA VAL A 621 8.30 8.17 -4.90
C VAL A 621 7.43 7.20 -4.11
N LEU A 622 7.79 6.88 -2.87
CA LEU A 622 7.01 5.97 -2.02
C LEU A 622 5.61 6.51 -1.76
N LEU A 623 5.45 7.82 -1.53
CA LEU A 623 4.16 8.45 -1.30
C LEU A 623 3.22 8.38 -2.52
N GLN A 624 3.74 8.16 -3.74
CA GLN A 624 2.89 7.93 -4.93
C GLN A 624 2.05 6.67 -4.80
N GLU A 625 2.46 5.73 -3.96
CA GLU A 625 1.66 4.55 -3.65
C GLU A 625 0.36 4.89 -2.92
N TRP A 626 0.24 6.04 -2.27
CA TRP A 626 -1.00 6.52 -1.64
C TRP A 626 -1.56 7.70 -2.44
N PRO A 627 -2.23 7.42 -3.55
CA PRO A 627 -2.61 8.44 -4.51
C PRO A 627 -3.56 9.52 -3.96
N VAL A 628 -4.32 9.25 -2.90
CA VAL A 628 -5.32 10.16 -2.35
C VAL A 628 -4.94 10.57 -0.91
N LEU A 629 -3.66 10.41 -0.55
CA LEU A 629 -3.15 10.88 0.73
C LEU A 629 -2.97 12.39 0.73
N TYR A 630 -3.58 13.05 1.71
CA TYR A 630 -3.29 14.44 2.03
C TYR A 630 -2.07 14.54 2.95
N TYR A 631 -1.04 15.24 2.49
CA TYR A 631 0.11 15.64 3.29
C TYR A 631 0.61 17.01 2.87
N THR A 632 1.36 17.66 3.76
CA THR A 632 2.03 18.93 3.48
C THR A 632 3.52 18.79 3.72
N VAL A 633 4.32 19.51 2.94
CA VAL A 633 5.78 19.48 3.03
C VAL A 633 6.26 20.88 3.36
N HIS A 634 7.23 20.98 4.28
CA HIS A 634 7.78 22.24 4.72
C HIS A 634 9.29 22.16 4.89
N VAL A 635 9.98 23.27 4.61
CA VAL A 635 11.37 23.47 5.00
C VAL A 635 11.38 24.28 6.29
N LEU A 636 11.89 23.70 7.38
CA LEU A 636 11.87 24.38 8.67
C LEU A 636 12.97 25.44 8.75
N CYS A 637 12.64 26.60 9.30
CA CYS A 637 13.57 27.71 9.45
C CYS A 637 14.74 27.34 10.38
N SER A 638 15.96 27.30 9.82
CA SER A 638 17.16 26.93 10.58
C SER A 638 17.42 27.83 11.79
N LYS A 639 17.07 29.12 11.71
CA LYS A 639 17.25 30.08 12.81
C LYS A 639 16.27 29.82 13.95
N CYS A 640 15.02 29.46 13.63
CA CYS A 640 14.05 29.03 14.64
C CYS A 640 14.51 27.74 15.34
N LEU A 641 15.03 26.77 14.57
CA LEU A 641 15.56 25.51 15.12
C LEU A 641 16.76 25.75 16.04
N LYS A 642 17.71 26.60 15.64
CA LYS A 642 18.87 26.99 16.45
C LYS A 642 18.50 27.62 17.79
N ARG A 643 17.39 28.36 17.84
CA ARG A 643 16.88 28.97 19.07
C ARG A 643 16.09 27.99 19.95
N GLY A 644 15.89 26.74 19.49
CA GLY A 644 15.04 25.77 20.18
C GLY A 644 13.56 26.15 20.18
N SER A 645 13.10 26.87 19.15
CA SER A 645 11.67 27.25 19.08
C SER A 645 10.79 26.00 19.02
N PRO A 646 9.75 25.87 19.86
CA PRO A 646 8.84 24.72 19.84
C PRO A 646 7.93 24.72 18.60
N ASN A 647 7.85 25.83 17.87
CA ASN A 647 7.04 25.96 16.67
C ASN A 647 7.83 26.76 15.62
N PRO A 648 8.85 26.15 14.96
CA PRO A 648 9.66 26.82 13.95
C PRO A 648 8.79 27.34 12.79
N HIS A 649 9.27 28.36 12.09
CA HIS A 649 8.59 28.77 10.87
C HIS A 649 8.76 27.69 9.78
N ALA A 650 7.68 27.39 9.07
CA ALA A 650 7.59 26.35 8.07
C ALA A 650 7.48 27.00 6.68
N PHE A 651 8.59 27.06 5.96
CA PHE A 651 8.57 27.55 4.57
C PHE A 651 7.89 26.51 3.66
N PRO A 652 7.13 26.92 2.64
CA PRO A 652 6.41 25.98 1.77
C PRO A 652 7.35 24.99 1.07
N GLY A 653 7.01 23.70 1.08
CA GLY A 653 7.79 22.64 0.43
C GLY A 653 7.84 22.75 -1.10
N GLU A 654 6.93 23.51 -1.71
CA GLU A 654 6.96 23.79 -3.15
C GLU A 654 8.25 24.48 -3.58
N LEU A 655 8.95 25.16 -2.66
CA LEU A 655 10.25 25.79 -2.90
C LEU A 655 11.35 24.77 -3.26
N LEU A 656 11.21 23.51 -2.84
CA LEU A 656 12.15 22.43 -3.17
C LEU A 656 12.23 22.14 -4.67
N SER A 657 11.14 22.39 -5.39
CA SER A 657 11.02 22.13 -6.83
C SER A 657 11.20 23.38 -7.71
N GLN A 658 11.71 24.47 -7.13
CA GLN A 658 11.89 25.75 -7.82
C GLN A 658 13.34 26.21 -7.79
N PRO A 659 13.81 26.91 -8.84
CA PRO A 659 15.13 27.50 -8.82
C PRO A 659 15.20 28.60 -7.75
N ARG A 660 16.42 28.86 -7.28
CA ARG A 660 16.69 29.97 -6.37
C ARG A 660 16.37 31.31 -7.07
N PRO A 661 15.69 32.26 -6.41
CA PRO A 661 15.48 33.58 -6.97
C PRO A 661 16.79 34.30 -7.27
N GLU A 662 16.93 34.88 -8.46
CA GLU A 662 18.14 35.58 -8.86
C GLU A 662 18.37 36.86 -8.04
N GLY A 663 19.62 37.07 -7.63
CA GLY A 663 20.04 38.26 -6.87
C GLY A 663 19.53 38.32 -5.42
N LEU A 664 18.89 37.27 -4.90
CA LEU A 664 18.42 37.21 -3.52
C LEU A 664 19.31 36.30 -2.67
N THR A 665 19.92 36.85 -1.63
CA THR A 665 20.80 36.11 -0.71
C THR A 665 20.11 35.70 0.59
N GLU A 666 19.10 36.45 1.02
CA GLU A 666 18.42 36.28 2.30
C GLU A 666 16.91 36.50 2.20
N ILE A 667 16.15 35.79 3.02
CA ILE A 667 14.70 35.97 3.22
C ILE A 667 14.38 36.20 4.69
N ILE A 668 13.25 36.85 4.99
CA ILE A 668 12.84 37.16 6.37
C ILE A 668 12.06 35.99 6.96
N CYS A 669 12.40 35.57 8.18
CA CYS A 669 11.58 34.65 8.95
C CYS A 669 10.38 35.39 9.56
N PRO A 670 9.12 35.05 9.20
CA PRO A 670 7.93 35.74 9.70
C PRO A 670 7.79 35.66 11.23
N LYS A 671 8.10 34.51 11.82
CA LYS A 671 8.00 34.29 13.27
C LYS A 671 9.06 35.03 14.09
N ASN A 672 10.15 35.49 13.47
CA ASN A 672 11.26 36.16 14.16
C ASN A 672 11.41 37.65 13.77
N GLY A 673 10.44 38.22 13.06
CA GLY A 673 10.20 39.68 12.91
C GLY A 673 11.29 40.56 12.28
N SER A 674 12.50 40.04 12.04
CA SER A 674 13.64 40.77 11.45
C SER A 674 14.85 39.87 11.12
N GLU A 675 14.89 38.63 11.63
CA GLU A 675 15.98 37.71 11.31
C GLU A 675 15.95 37.28 9.84
N ARG A 676 17.12 37.41 9.22
CA ARG A 676 17.39 37.02 7.85
C ARG A 676 17.93 35.59 7.79
N VAL A 677 17.31 34.77 6.97
CA VAL A 677 17.67 33.38 6.70
C VAL A 677 18.31 33.35 5.32
N ASN A 678 19.50 32.76 5.21
CA ASN A 678 20.15 32.61 3.92
C ASN A 678 19.29 31.72 3.00
N VAL A 679 19.07 32.15 1.75
CA VAL A 679 18.25 31.42 0.76
C VAL A 679 18.74 30.00 0.54
N ALA A 680 20.05 29.74 0.68
CA ALA A 680 20.64 28.41 0.55
C ALA A 680 20.21 27.42 1.66
N LEU A 681 19.55 27.88 2.73
CA LEU A 681 18.97 27.03 3.78
C LEU A 681 17.50 26.65 3.49
N VAL A 682 16.88 27.27 2.49
CA VAL A 682 15.48 27.05 2.13
C VAL A 682 15.34 26.42 0.74
N TYR A 683 16.18 26.85 -0.19
CA TYR A 683 16.17 26.35 -1.57
C TYR A 683 17.34 25.39 -1.81
N PRO A 684 17.09 24.20 -2.37
CA PRO A 684 18.16 23.32 -2.78
C PRO A 684 19.02 23.95 -3.88
N PRO A 685 20.28 23.51 -4.05
CA PRO A 685 21.14 24.01 -5.12
C PRO A 685 20.63 23.61 -6.51
N THR A 686 20.02 22.43 -6.60
CA THR A 686 19.31 21.94 -7.79
C THR A 686 17.88 21.60 -7.38
N PRO A 687 16.85 22.06 -8.09
CA PRO A 687 15.46 21.69 -7.79
C PRO A 687 15.25 20.17 -7.79
N THR A 688 14.40 19.67 -6.90
CA THR A 688 14.04 18.24 -6.87
C THR A 688 13.30 17.84 -8.15
N VAL A 689 13.58 16.64 -8.67
CA VAL A 689 12.96 16.17 -9.92
C VAL A 689 11.46 15.95 -9.74
N ILE A 690 11.09 15.39 -8.59
CA ILE A 690 9.71 15.12 -8.21
C ILE A 690 9.25 16.26 -7.30
N SER A 691 8.18 16.94 -7.71
CA SER A 691 7.54 17.95 -6.86
C SER A 691 6.73 17.21 -5.79
N PRO A 692 6.66 17.69 -4.54
CA PRO A 692 5.76 17.13 -3.53
C PRO A 692 4.27 17.20 -3.94
N CYS A 693 3.93 17.98 -4.98
CA CYS A 693 2.61 18.04 -5.60
C CYS A 693 2.55 17.36 -6.99
N SER A 694 3.57 16.61 -7.43
CA SER A 694 3.56 16.02 -8.78
C SER A 694 2.64 14.81 -8.84
N LYS A 695 1.49 15.02 -9.48
CA LYS A 695 0.80 14.01 -10.26
C LYS A 695 0.44 14.61 -11.60
#